data_AF-A0A959MGL4-F1
#
_entry.id   AF-A0A959MGL4-F1
#
_cell.length_a   1.000
_cell.length_b   1.000
_cell.length_c   1.000
_cell.angle_alpha   90.00
_cell.angle_beta   90.00
_cell.angle_gamma   90.00
#
_symmetry.space_group_name_H-M   'P 1'
#
loop_
_entity.id
_entity.type
_entity.pdbx_description
1 polymer ?
#
loop_
_entity_poly.entity_id
_entity_poly.type
_entity_poly.pdbx_seq_one_letter_code
_entity_poly.pdbx_strand_id
1 'polypeptide(L)'
;MNFDFRHCSTLWRCSLALTLFFIQLSSAEGQIVESWKVFSALDRSTSAAVDLDGNVWVGSSGGAYRYNPADNSLEEFRTDDGLFRLNVSAVGVDPTSGDIYFGSNNGAISILRSSGRWNYVTDIARSSQTLKAINGFYFANNLIYILTEFGVGVFDPTDSTIRDSWIRLGSIPPNSSVSDLVFFNDSVWVATPFGIASAPLTGRNLADPLSWHSYDGDAMCGEGEATSLQVVEGNLMVGTTDGVCEYRNGTFTRRGDIGGRIHFASNSTDVVAANDNRLYTYQPGSGFKEVGATPRRVMAVTLLPGGEPVAVMEQDGIAYVKSNAIETFVPNGPSSNKFADLTFGADRDLWVATNAIGDGVNRLSTSDSKWSAFTSRNRSDFTSESIWRINADDRGRIWVSSFGDGLFIFNPEKGTDGSEVDIVNYNETNSPLRGTSSDADYVICADAKPSGDGVTWFINWDNTPGIRGAVLLANTYNAESNSDQFFLFPATNAFGSSITRSYIPLTIDFNQTVWIGSDRAEGILYFSPGETLDDPGEWGRMTTTNDLLSNTISALLVDPDGELWIGTPAGATVLVNPETVARNGSENAIFREIRALEDVVVRDIVVDALNRKWIATDKGVFVLTSDGTELLSTFTEENSPLVSNDVLVILADDVTGQIYVGTSAGLNRLQTEAIAPKNNLEQIVVSPQPFFVGVDQSLRITGLPSNSTVKILKLDGALITEFRAPGGDVAFWNGRDVDGEFVATGVYLVSARSPLGETVVGKIAVVRQ
;
A
#
# COMPACT_ATOMS: atom_id res chain seq x y z
N MET A 1 2.13 73.26 10.29
CA MET A 1 2.87 74.53 10.43
C MET A 1 4.36 74.21 10.50
N ASN A 2 5.14 75.06 9.84
CA ASN A 2 6.52 74.92 9.40
C ASN A 2 7.59 75.09 10.49
N PHE A 3 8.70 74.33 10.34
CA PHE A 3 10.14 74.61 10.63
C PHE A 3 10.55 75.04 12.08
N ASP A 4 11.71 74.73 12.65
CA ASP A 4 13.07 74.85 12.09
C ASP A 4 14.17 74.18 12.98
N PHE A 5 15.33 73.94 12.38
CA PHE A 5 16.57 73.32 12.90
C PHE A 5 17.49 74.31 13.66
N ARG A 6 18.39 73.79 14.54
CA ARG A 6 19.80 74.23 14.81
C ARG A 6 20.45 73.34 15.91
N HIS A 7 21.36 72.42 15.58
CA HIS A 7 22.84 72.47 15.72
C HIS A 7 23.40 72.60 17.17
N CYS A 8 24.14 71.59 17.68
CA CYS A 8 25.62 71.50 17.57
C CYS A 8 26.27 70.35 18.41
N SER A 9 27.08 69.53 17.73
CA SER A 9 28.34 68.84 18.12
C SER A 9 28.62 68.33 19.55
N THR A 10 28.97 67.04 19.69
CA THR A 10 30.36 66.60 19.94
C THR A 10 30.55 65.09 19.70
N LEU A 11 31.69 64.75 19.09
CA LEU A 11 32.14 63.41 18.68
C LEU A 11 32.55 62.53 19.87
N TRP A 12 32.16 61.26 19.88
CA TRP A 12 32.99 60.14 20.36
C TRP A 12 32.82 58.94 19.40
N ARG A 13 33.93 58.48 18.82
CA ARG A 13 34.04 57.23 18.04
C ARG A 13 34.62 56.14 18.93
N CYS A 14 34.11 54.92 18.74
CA CYS A 14 34.67 53.57 18.94
C CYS A 14 33.48 52.68 19.35
N SER A 15 33.17 51.51 18.81
CA SER A 15 33.68 50.65 17.73
C SER A 15 32.63 49.52 17.66
N LEU A 16 31.71 49.51 16.70
CA LEU A 16 30.71 48.45 16.57
C LEU A 16 31.32 47.34 15.70
N ALA A 17 31.73 46.22 16.31
CA ALA A 17 32.05 45.01 15.56
C ALA A 17 30.73 44.39 15.10
N LEU A 18 30.42 44.57 13.82
CA LEU A 18 29.28 43.93 13.17
C LEU A 18 29.71 42.53 12.75
N THR A 19 29.42 41.53 13.56
CA THR A 19 29.56 40.12 13.16
C THR A 19 28.41 39.80 12.21
N LEU A 20 28.66 39.91 10.90
CA LEU A 20 27.76 39.42 9.85
C LEU A 20 27.72 37.89 9.94
N PHE A 21 26.69 37.37 10.60
CA PHE A 21 26.29 35.97 10.46
C PHE A 21 25.75 35.81 9.04
N PHE A 22 26.54 35.22 8.14
CA PHE A 22 26.03 34.68 6.89
C PHE A 22 25.15 33.49 7.25
N ILE A 23 23.83 33.72 7.33
CA ILE A 23 22.86 32.63 7.28
C ILE A 23 22.90 32.11 5.85
N GLN A 24 23.60 31.00 5.63
CA GLN A 24 23.40 30.22 4.43
C GLN A 24 21.97 29.68 4.51
N LEU A 25 21.06 30.26 3.72
CA LEU A 25 19.80 29.62 3.38
C LEU A 25 20.15 28.41 2.53
N SER A 26 20.31 27.24 3.15
CA SER A 26 20.18 25.99 2.42
C SER A 26 18.73 25.90 1.97
N SER A 27 18.48 26.01 0.67
CA SER A 27 17.25 25.44 0.14
C SER A 27 17.32 23.94 0.41
N ALA A 28 16.49 23.44 1.32
CA ALA A 28 16.29 22.00 1.44
C ALA A 28 15.81 21.50 0.07
N GLU A 29 16.64 20.72 -0.61
CA GLU A 29 16.21 19.99 -1.79
C GLU A 29 15.19 18.94 -1.34
N GLY A 30 14.09 18.78 -2.09
CA GLY A 30 13.05 17.82 -1.75
C GLY A 30 13.58 16.38 -1.74
N GLN A 31 12.88 15.48 -1.05
CA GLN A 31 13.25 14.05 -0.99
C GLN A 31 13.39 13.47 -2.41
N ILE A 32 14.57 12.92 -2.73
CA ILE A 32 14.81 12.25 -4.01
C ILE A 32 14.26 10.82 -3.93
N VAL A 33 13.41 10.45 -4.90
CA VAL A 33 12.95 9.07 -5.08
C VAL A 33 13.34 8.61 -6.48
N GLU A 34 14.15 7.56 -6.56
CA GLU A 34 14.70 7.06 -7.83
C GLU A 34 13.69 6.18 -8.58
N SER A 35 12.92 5.36 -7.86
CA SER A 35 11.91 4.48 -8.45
C SER A 35 10.86 4.04 -7.43
N TRP A 36 9.71 3.61 -7.96
CA TRP A 36 8.61 3.01 -7.20
C TRP A 36 8.36 1.60 -7.70
N LYS A 37 7.90 0.72 -6.80
CA LYS A 37 7.27 -0.55 -7.13
C LYS A 37 6.04 -0.74 -6.27
N VAL A 38 4.97 -1.28 -6.84
CA VAL A 38 3.76 -1.64 -6.10
C VAL A 38 3.58 -3.15 -6.03
N PHE A 39 3.12 -3.62 -4.88
CA PHE A 39 2.69 -4.99 -4.65
C PHE A 39 1.26 -5.00 -4.08
N SER A 40 0.43 -5.85 -4.66
CA SER A 40 -1.00 -5.96 -4.36
C SER A 40 -1.53 -7.31 -4.85
N ALA A 41 -2.62 -7.76 -4.24
CA ALA A 41 -3.27 -9.03 -4.49
C ALA A 41 -4.09 -8.97 -5.79
N LEU A 42 -3.75 -9.86 -6.73
CA LEU A 42 -4.42 -10.01 -8.03
C LEU A 42 -5.35 -11.24 -8.08
N ASP A 43 -5.53 -11.95 -6.97
CA ASP A 43 -6.31 -13.20 -6.88
C ASP A 43 -7.82 -12.97 -6.89
N ARG A 44 -8.30 -11.80 -6.45
CA ARG A 44 -9.72 -11.42 -6.48
C ARG A 44 -10.04 -10.69 -7.78
N SER A 45 -10.44 -11.45 -8.79
CA SER A 45 -10.75 -10.95 -10.13
C SER A 45 -12.20 -10.47 -10.24
N THR A 46 -12.42 -9.37 -10.94
CA THR A 46 -13.71 -8.66 -10.99
C THR A 46 -14.35 -8.70 -12.39
N SER A 47 -13.52 -8.58 -13.43
CA SER A 47 -13.95 -8.45 -14.82
C SER A 47 -12.85 -8.93 -15.76
N ALA A 48 -13.20 -9.40 -16.95
CA ALA A 48 -12.24 -9.72 -17.98
C ALA A 48 -12.76 -9.43 -19.38
N ALA A 49 -11.84 -9.15 -20.29
CA ALA A 49 -12.07 -9.06 -21.72
C ALA A 49 -10.91 -9.73 -22.48
N VAL A 50 -11.18 -10.19 -23.70
CA VAL A 50 -10.21 -10.92 -24.52
C VAL A 50 -9.94 -10.14 -25.79
N ASP A 51 -8.67 -9.98 -26.15
CA ASP A 51 -8.28 -9.38 -27.42
C ASP A 51 -8.20 -10.40 -28.58
N LEU A 52 -7.95 -9.91 -29.79
CA LEU A 52 -7.92 -10.75 -30.99
C LEU A 52 -6.76 -11.76 -31.00
N ASP A 53 -5.72 -11.53 -30.19
CA ASP A 53 -4.55 -12.41 -30.06
C ASP A 53 -4.76 -13.49 -28.98
N GLY A 54 -5.94 -13.49 -28.33
CA GLY A 54 -6.29 -14.45 -27.29
C GLY A 54 -5.70 -14.12 -25.92
N ASN A 55 -5.23 -12.88 -25.72
CA ASN A 55 -4.83 -12.45 -24.39
C ASN A 55 -6.07 -12.12 -23.56
N VAL A 56 -6.10 -12.67 -22.35
CA VAL A 56 -7.13 -12.38 -21.35
C VAL A 56 -6.66 -11.22 -20.50
N TRP A 57 -7.34 -10.09 -20.63
CA TRP A 57 -7.14 -8.89 -19.81
C TRP A 57 -8.08 -8.96 -18.62
N VAL A 58 -7.53 -8.98 -17.41
CA VAL A 58 -8.27 -9.22 -16.17
C VAL A 58 -8.12 -8.03 -15.24
N GLY A 59 -9.23 -7.55 -14.73
CA GLY A 59 -9.30 -6.57 -13.65
C GLY A 59 -9.44 -7.29 -12.31
N SER A 60 -8.85 -6.71 -11.27
CA SER A 60 -8.86 -7.26 -9.92
C SER A 60 -8.96 -6.15 -8.88
N SER A 61 -9.17 -6.55 -7.62
CA SER A 61 -9.17 -5.61 -6.50
C SER A 61 -7.82 -4.91 -6.24
N GLY A 62 -6.71 -5.47 -6.75
CA GLY A 62 -5.35 -4.95 -6.54
C GLY A 62 -4.65 -4.47 -7.81
N GLY A 63 -5.30 -4.45 -8.96
CA GLY A 63 -4.71 -3.99 -10.22
C GLY A 63 -5.32 -4.71 -11.42
N ALA A 64 -4.56 -4.84 -12.50
CA ALA A 64 -4.94 -5.63 -13.66
C ALA A 64 -3.78 -6.51 -14.13
N TYR A 65 -4.08 -7.52 -14.93
CA TYR A 65 -3.06 -8.33 -15.60
C TYR A 65 -3.52 -8.81 -16.98
N ARG A 66 -2.56 -9.04 -17.87
CA ARG A 66 -2.75 -9.71 -19.16
C ARG A 66 -2.15 -11.10 -19.07
N TYR A 67 -2.93 -12.13 -19.36
CA TYR A 67 -2.47 -13.51 -19.40
C TYR A 67 -2.86 -14.18 -20.72
N ASN A 68 -1.94 -14.91 -21.33
CA ASN A 68 -2.22 -15.72 -22.51
C ASN A 68 -2.15 -17.23 -22.17
N PRO A 69 -3.29 -17.95 -22.18
CA PRO A 69 -3.32 -19.38 -21.86
C PRO A 69 -2.55 -20.31 -22.81
N ALA A 70 -2.19 -19.82 -24.01
CA ALA A 70 -1.50 -20.60 -25.03
C ALA A 70 0.01 -20.72 -24.76
N ASP A 71 0.64 -19.65 -24.29
CA ASP A 71 2.09 -19.58 -24.03
C ASP A 71 2.47 -19.25 -22.57
N ASN A 72 1.48 -19.00 -21.72
CA ASN A 72 1.59 -18.60 -20.32
C ASN A 72 2.31 -17.25 -20.10
N SER A 73 2.33 -16.38 -21.11
CA SER A 73 2.85 -15.01 -20.94
C SER A 73 1.97 -14.21 -19.98
N LEU A 74 2.62 -13.44 -19.10
CA LEU A 74 1.99 -12.63 -18.06
C LEU A 74 2.58 -11.20 -18.10
N GLU A 75 1.71 -10.21 -18.04
CA GLU A 75 2.06 -8.82 -17.78
C GLU A 75 1.12 -8.27 -16.69
N GLU A 76 1.66 -7.56 -15.71
CA GLU A 76 0.90 -7.02 -14.58
C GLU A 76 0.88 -5.50 -14.65
N PHE A 77 -0.22 -4.89 -14.22
CA PHE A 77 -0.43 -3.45 -14.24
C PHE A 77 -0.92 -2.97 -12.88
N ARG A 78 -0.17 -2.03 -12.29
CA ARG A 78 -0.48 -1.32 -11.05
C ARG A 78 -0.27 0.18 -11.25
N THR A 79 -0.30 0.97 -10.17
CA THR A 79 -0.16 2.44 -10.26
C THR A 79 1.25 2.88 -10.69
N ASP A 80 2.28 2.11 -10.38
CA ASP A 80 3.64 2.29 -10.90
C ASP A 80 3.78 1.96 -12.39
N ASP A 81 2.92 1.06 -12.92
CA ASP A 81 2.93 0.69 -14.35
C ASP A 81 2.04 1.61 -15.21
N GLY A 82 1.21 2.45 -14.57
CA GLY A 82 0.41 3.48 -15.21
C GLY A 82 -1.10 3.40 -14.96
N LEU A 83 -1.62 2.44 -14.18
CA LEU A 83 -3.02 2.48 -13.76
C LEU A 83 -3.29 3.71 -12.88
N PHE A 84 -4.45 4.33 -13.05
CA PHE A 84 -4.85 5.45 -12.20
C PHE A 84 -5.28 4.99 -10.80
N ARG A 85 -5.86 3.79 -10.67
CA ARG A 85 -6.29 3.17 -9.41
C ARG A 85 -6.17 1.65 -9.48
N LEU A 86 -5.88 1.03 -8.34
CA LEU A 86 -5.69 -0.42 -8.23
C LEU A 86 -7.00 -1.20 -8.33
N ASN A 87 -8.09 -0.74 -7.71
CA ASN A 87 -9.34 -1.47 -7.73
C ASN A 87 -10.03 -1.31 -9.10
N VAL A 88 -9.70 -2.22 -10.02
CA VAL A 88 -10.27 -2.29 -11.37
C VAL A 88 -11.54 -3.13 -11.28
N SER A 89 -12.69 -2.51 -11.53
CA SER A 89 -14.01 -3.15 -11.49
C SER A 89 -14.52 -3.56 -12.88
N ALA A 90 -13.95 -3.00 -13.95
CA ALA A 90 -14.33 -3.31 -15.32
C ALA A 90 -13.12 -3.32 -16.26
N VAL A 91 -13.10 -4.27 -17.21
CA VAL A 91 -12.14 -4.29 -18.31
C VAL A 91 -12.89 -4.36 -19.63
N GLY A 92 -12.44 -3.59 -20.62
CA GLY A 92 -12.97 -3.62 -21.98
C GLY A 92 -11.85 -3.52 -23.01
N VAL A 93 -11.99 -4.25 -24.12
CA VAL A 93 -11.10 -4.15 -25.29
C VAL A 93 -11.91 -3.52 -26.41
N ASP A 94 -11.46 -2.38 -26.95
CA ASP A 94 -12.09 -1.78 -28.11
C ASP A 94 -11.75 -2.61 -29.36
N PRO A 95 -12.74 -3.26 -30.01
CA PRO A 95 -12.49 -4.13 -31.15
C PRO A 95 -11.99 -3.37 -32.39
N THR A 96 -12.10 -2.03 -32.42
CA THR A 96 -11.69 -1.20 -33.56
C THR A 96 -10.25 -0.72 -33.43
N SER A 97 -9.87 -0.21 -32.25
CA SER A 97 -8.55 0.38 -32.01
C SER A 97 -7.55 -0.57 -31.35
N GLY A 98 -8.04 -1.62 -30.69
CA GLY A 98 -7.23 -2.48 -29.81
C GLY A 98 -6.86 -1.83 -28.48
N ASP A 99 -7.42 -0.66 -28.17
CA ASP A 99 -7.18 0.01 -26.90
C ASP A 99 -7.86 -0.74 -25.73
N ILE A 100 -7.19 -0.77 -24.59
CA ILE A 100 -7.67 -1.45 -23.39
C ILE A 100 -8.15 -0.41 -22.38
N TYR A 101 -9.36 -0.61 -21.87
CA TYR A 101 -10.02 0.26 -20.90
C TYR A 101 -10.12 -0.45 -19.56
N PHE A 102 -9.60 0.20 -18.51
CA PHE A 102 -9.68 -0.26 -17.14
C PHE A 102 -10.53 0.74 -16.33
N GLY A 103 -11.75 0.34 -16.00
CA GLY A 103 -12.65 1.11 -15.16
C GLY A 103 -12.46 0.77 -13.68
N SER A 104 -12.40 1.77 -12.83
CA SER A 104 -12.16 1.61 -11.39
C SER A 104 -13.42 1.80 -10.56
N ASN A 105 -13.40 1.26 -9.34
CA ASN A 105 -14.53 1.36 -8.41
C ASN A 105 -14.90 2.80 -7.98
N ASN A 106 -13.97 3.76 -8.16
CA ASN A 106 -14.22 5.17 -7.87
C ASN A 106 -14.64 5.99 -9.10
N GLY A 107 -14.82 5.35 -10.26
CA GLY A 107 -15.24 5.99 -11.50
C GLY A 107 -14.10 6.54 -12.37
N ALA A 108 -12.85 6.31 -12.01
CA ALA A 108 -11.73 6.63 -12.90
C ALA A 108 -11.63 5.57 -14.01
N ILE A 109 -11.15 5.99 -15.18
CA ILE A 109 -10.88 5.08 -16.29
C ILE A 109 -9.45 5.31 -16.76
N SER A 110 -8.66 4.24 -16.74
CA SER A 110 -7.31 4.20 -17.35
C SER A 110 -7.41 3.55 -18.72
N ILE A 111 -6.76 4.13 -19.71
CA ILE A 111 -6.79 3.66 -21.10
C ILE A 111 -5.36 3.36 -21.52
N LEU A 112 -5.06 2.10 -21.79
CA LEU A 112 -3.81 1.68 -22.43
C LEU A 112 -4.03 1.69 -23.94
N ARG A 113 -3.44 2.65 -24.62
CA ARG A 113 -3.51 2.76 -26.07
C ARG A 113 -2.69 1.65 -26.73
N SER A 114 -3.07 1.22 -27.92
CA SER A 114 -2.29 0.27 -28.75
C SER A 114 -0.83 0.72 -29.01
N SER A 115 -0.55 2.03 -28.88
CA SER A 115 0.81 2.59 -28.91
C SER A 115 1.66 2.33 -27.66
N GLY A 116 1.10 1.75 -26.59
CA GLY A 116 1.72 1.58 -25.27
C GLY A 116 1.59 2.79 -24.34
N ARG A 117 0.90 3.86 -24.77
CA ARG A 117 0.70 5.08 -23.97
C ARG A 117 -0.53 4.98 -23.08
N TRP A 118 -0.39 5.46 -21.84
CA TRP A 118 -1.51 5.64 -20.91
C TRP A 118 -2.24 6.97 -21.08
N ASN A 119 -3.57 6.91 -21.05
CA ASN A 119 -4.49 8.05 -20.98
C ASN A 119 -5.49 7.84 -19.84
N TYR A 120 -6.10 8.93 -19.35
CA TYR A 120 -7.01 8.88 -18.20
C TYR A 120 -8.28 9.70 -18.44
N VAL A 121 -9.42 9.17 -18.01
CA VAL A 121 -10.71 9.88 -17.95
C VAL A 121 -11.17 9.87 -16.49
N THR A 122 -11.39 11.04 -15.91
CA THR A 122 -11.67 11.21 -14.48
C THR A 122 -12.97 11.97 -14.18
N ASP A 123 -13.74 12.31 -15.21
CA ASP A 123 -14.97 13.08 -15.13
C ASP A 123 -16.01 12.41 -14.22
N ILE A 124 -16.18 11.09 -14.34
CA ILE A 124 -17.07 10.31 -13.47
C ILE A 124 -16.54 10.32 -12.03
N ALA A 125 -15.24 10.08 -11.83
CA ALA A 125 -14.61 10.14 -10.51
C ALA A 125 -14.76 11.49 -9.82
N ARG A 126 -14.71 12.59 -10.59
CA ARG A 126 -14.86 13.97 -10.09
C ARG A 126 -16.31 14.44 -9.98
N SER A 127 -17.28 13.64 -10.40
CA SER A 127 -18.70 13.97 -10.32
C SER A 127 -19.21 14.04 -8.87
N SER A 128 -20.41 14.59 -8.67
CA SER A 128 -21.08 14.66 -7.36
C SER A 128 -21.85 13.38 -6.98
N GLN A 129 -21.76 12.31 -7.77
CA GLN A 129 -22.44 11.05 -7.46
C GLN A 129 -21.81 10.39 -6.22
N THR A 130 -22.57 9.58 -5.49
CA THR A 130 -22.02 8.87 -4.31
C THR A 130 -21.41 7.53 -4.72
N LEU A 131 -22.15 6.76 -5.51
CA LEU A 131 -21.73 5.49 -6.09
C LEU A 131 -21.26 5.76 -7.51
N LYS A 132 -20.05 5.30 -7.85
CA LYS A 132 -19.32 5.71 -9.07
C LYS A 132 -18.63 4.56 -9.78
N ALA A 133 -18.73 3.33 -9.28
CA ALA A 133 -17.96 2.24 -9.86
C ALA A 133 -18.32 2.06 -11.33
N ILE A 134 -17.30 1.77 -12.14
CA ILE A 134 -17.48 1.38 -13.53
C ILE A 134 -17.79 -0.12 -13.54
N ASN A 135 -18.97 -0.49 -14.03
CA ASN A 135 -19.44 -1.88 -14.06
C ASN A 135 -19.07 -2.60 -15.36
N GLY A 136 -18.85 -1.85 -16.44
CA GLY A 136 -18.57 -2.44 -17.75
C GLY A 136 -18.43 -1.40 -18.85
N PHE A 137 -18.04 -1.90 -20.02
CA PHE A 137 -17.94 -1.11 -21.26
C PHE A 137 -18.66 -1.85 -22.37
N TYR A 138 -19.44 -1.12 -23.15
CA TYR A 138 -20.03 -1.64 -24.38
C TYR A 138 -19.59 -0.80 -25.58
N PHE A 139 -19.04 -1.44 -26.61
CA PHE A 139 -18.45 -0.78 -27.77
C PHE A 139 -19.39 -0.89 -28.97
N ALA A 140 -19.94 0.24 -29.45
CA ALA A 140 -20.78 0.25 -30.64
C ALA A 140 -20.90 1.64 -31.27
N ASN A 141 -21.09 1.67 -32.59
CA ASN A 141 -21.34 2.89 -33.36
C ASN A 141 -20.25 3.97 -33.16
N ASN A 142 -18.98 3.56 -33.05
CA ASN A 142 -17.82 4.41 -32.74
C ASN A 142 -17.91 5.16 -31.39
N LEU A 143 -18.80 4.71 -30.50
CA LEU A 143 -18.95 5.21 -29.14
C LEU A 143 -18.70 4.08 -28.13
N ILE A 144 -18.41 4.49 -26.90
CA ILE A 144 -18.26 3.59 -25.77
C ILE A 144 -19.34 3.93 -24.75
N TYR A 145 -20.19 2.97 -24.42
CA TYR A 145 -21.18 3.11 -23.37
C TYR A 145 -20.57 2.59 -22.07
N ILE A 146 -20.28 3.52 -21.17
CA ILE A 146 -19.68 3.27 -19.86
C ILE A 146 -20.81 2.94 -18.90
N LEU A 147 -20.87 1.69 -18.44
CA LEU A 147 -21.85 1.23 -17.48
C LEU A 147 -21.35 1.59 -16.08
N THR A 148 -22.21 2.20 -15.26
CA THR A 148 -21.83 2.70 -13.93
C THR A 148 -22.85 2.28 -12.88
N GLU A 149 -22.49 2.41 -11.60
CA GLU A 149 -23.41 2.23 -10.49
C GLU A 149 -24.58 3.22 -10.43
N PHE A 150 -24.61 4.23 -11.30
CA PHE A 150 -25.65 5.25 -11.32
C PHE A 150 -26.28 5.47 -12.70
N GLY A 151 -25.98 4.64 -13.69
CA GLY A 151 -26.54 4.76 -15.04
C GLY A 151 -25.50 4.46 -16.14
N VAL A 152 -25.73 5.05 -17.32
CA VAL A 152 -24.84 4.89 -18.48
C VAL A 152 -24.26 6.25 -18.88
N GLY A 153 -22.94 6.31 -19.10
CA GLY A 153 -22.27 7.44 -19.75
C GLY A 153 -21.94 7.11 -21.20
N VAL A 154 -22.22 8.01 -22.14
CA VAL A 154 -21.91 7.85 -23.57
C VAL A 154 -20.61 8.59 -23.87
N PHE A 155 -19.53 7.85 -24.11
CA PHE A 155 -18.19 8.37 -24.33
C PHE A 155 -17.80 8.32 -25.80
N ASP A 156 -17.26 9.43 -26.32
CA ASP A 156 -16.63 9.45 -27.63
C ASP A 156 -15.09 9.36 -27.48
N PRO A 157 -14.47 8.28 -27.99
CA PRO A 157 -13.03 8.08 -27.86
C PRO A 157 -12.18 9.03 -28.74
N THR A 158 -12.76 9.69 -29.75
CA THR A 158 -12.04 10.58 -30.69
C THR A 158 -11.64 11.90 -30.05
N ASP A 159 -12.50 12.48 -29.22
CA ASP A 159 -12.24 13.70 -28.45
C ASP A 159 -12.10 13.45 -26.94
N SER A 160 -12.29 12.20 -26.50
CA SER A 160 -12.23 11.76 -25.11
C SER A 160 -13.24 12.49 -24.20
N THR A 161 -14.46 12.69 -24.69
CA THR A 161 -15.54 13.37 -23.93
C THR A 161 -16.74 12.48 -23.67
N ILE A 162 -17.41 12.71 -22.53
CA ILE A 162 -18.74 12.14 -22.24
C ILE A 162 -19.79 13.07 -22.86
N ARG A 163 -20.52 12.56 -23.85
CA ARG A 163 -21.48 13.32 -24.66
C ARG A 163 -22.90 13.30 -24.13
N ASP A 164 -23.27 12.23 -23.44
CA ASP A 164 -24.61 12.04 -22.89
C ASP A 164 -24.56 11.14 -21.65
N SER A 165 -25.60 11.20 -20.83
CA SER A 165 -25.71 10.42 -19.58
C SER A 165 -27.15 9.98 -19.35
N TRP A 166 -27.37 8.68 -19.18
CA TRP A 166 -28.70 8.09 -18.96
C TRP A 166 -28.81 7.59 -17.52
N ILE A 167 -29.36 8.44 -16.65
CA ILE A 167 -29.48 8.20 -15.20
C ILE A 167 -30.93 7.96 -14.75
N ARG A 168 -31.89 7.97 -15.69
CA ARG A 168 -33.33 7.72 -15.43
C ARG A 168 -33.89 6.83 -16.53
N LEU A 169 -34.16 5.57 -16.19
CA LEU A 169 -34.48 4.50 -17.13
C LEU A 169 -35.95 4.08 -17.01
N GLY A 170 -36.86 4.97 -17.41
CA GLY A 170 -38.30 4.73 -17.35
C GLY A 170 -38.82 4.79 -15.91
N SER A 171 -39.44 3.70 -15.44
CA SER A 171 -39.93 3.58 -14.06
C SER A 171 -38.88 3.03 -13.09
N ILE A 172 -37.71 2.61 -13.57
CA ILE A 172 -36.59 2.18 -12.70
C ILE A 172 -36.14 3.37 -11.83
N PRO A 173 -35.80 3.14 -10.54
CA PRO A 173 -35.32 4.20 -9.67
C PRO A 173 -34.19 5.03 -10.30
N PRO A 174 -34.20 6.37 -10.17
CA PRO A 174 -33.11 7.20 -10.67
C PRO A 174 -31.76 6.82 -10.07
N ASN A 175 -30.68 7.01 -10.83
CA ASN A 175 -29.31 6.64 -10.46
C ASN A 175 -29.16 5.15 -10.11
N SER A 176 -29.88 4.28 -10.80
CA SER A 176 -29.73 2.83 -10.62
C SER A 176 -28.47 2.30 -11.33
N SER A 177 -27.85 1.31 -10.71
CA SER A 177 -26.72 0.58 -11.28
C SER A 177 -27.11 -0.12 -12.57
N VAL A 178 -26.23 -0.05 -13.57
CA VAL A 178 -26.39 -0.76 -14.84
C VAL A 178 -25.32 -1.84 -14.91
N SER A 179 -25.77 -3.09 -14.99
CA SER A 179 -24.91 -4.28 -15.00
C SER A 179 -24.46 -4.66 -16.40
N ASP A 180 -25.33 -4.46 -17.39
CA ASP A 180 -25.07 -4.82 -18.78
C ASP A 180 -25.93 -4.02 -19.77
N LEU A 181 -25.52 -3.98 -21.03
CA LEU A 181 -26.17 -3.27 -22.13
C LEU A 181 -26.04 -4.05 -23.44
N VAL A 182 -27.12 -4.10 -24.23
CA VAL A 182 -27.07 -4.61 -25.61
C VAL A 182 -27.94 -3.79 -26.54
N PHE A 183 -27.59 -3.75 -27.84
CA PHE A 183 -28.51 -3.29 -28.87
C PHE A 183 -29.27 -4.46 -29.49
N PHE A 184 -30.60 -4.36 -29.52
CA PHE A 184 -31.48 -5.38 -30.05
C PHE A 184 -32.73 -4.75 -30.66
N ASN A 185 -33.04 -5.10 -31.92
CA ASN A 185 -34.18 -4.59 -32.69
C ASN A 185 -34.33 -3.04 -32.64
N ASP A 186 -33.29 -2.32 -33.09
CA ASP A 186 -33.23 -0.84 -33.15
C ASP A 186 -33.44 -0.13 -31.79
N SER A 187 -33.25 -0.85 -30.70
CA SER A 187 -33.37 -0.34 -29.33
C SER A 187 -32.12 -0.67 -28.52
N VAL A 188 -31.79 0.20 -27.58
CA VAL A 188 -30.86 -0.12 -26.49
C VAL A 188 -31.64 -0.82 -25.39
N TRP A 189 -31.04 -1.84 -24.79
CA TRP A 189 -31.54 -2.57 -23.63
C TRP A 189 -30.49 -2.53 -22.53
N VAL A 190 -30.92 -2.30 -21.29
CA VAL A 190 -30.05 -2.22 -20.12
C VAL A 190 -30.57 -3.11 -19.00
N ALA A 191 -29.65 -3.79 -18.30
CA ALA A 191 -29.94 -4.61 -17.14
C ALA A 191 -29.61 -3.85 -15.85
N THR A 192 -30.50 -3.94 -14.87
CA THR A 192 -30.37 -3.31 -13.57
C THR A 192 -30.81 -4.27 -12.46
N PRO A 193 -30.45 -4.00 -11.18
CA PRO A 193 -30.98 -4.75 -10.06
C PRO A 193 -32.52 -4.71 -9.94
N PHE A 194 -33.17 -3.73 -10.56
CA PHE A 194 -34.64 -3.55 -10.51
C PHE A 194 -35.36 -4.07 -11.76
N GLY A 195 -34.69 -4.88 -12.59
CA GLY A 195 -35.20 -5.37 -13.86
C GLY A 195 -34.48 -4.75 -15.05
N ILE A 196 -35.12 -4.72 -16.21
CA ILE A 196 -34.53 -4.23 -17.47
C ILE A 196 -35.28 -3.00 -17.99
N ALA A 197 -34.60 -2.19 -18.79
CA ALA A 197 -35.25 -1.12 -19.54
C ALA A 197 -34.79 -1.10 -21.00
N SER A 198 -35.67 -0.65 -21.89
CA SER A 198 -35.36 -0.48 -23.30
C SER A 198 -35.81 0.87 -23.85
N ALA A 199 -35.08 1.38 -24.83
CA ALA A 199 -35.42 2.61 -25.52
C ALA A 199 -35.04 2.55 -27.01
N PRO A 200 -35.91 3.00 -27.93
CA PRO A 200 -35.57 3.08 -29.35
C PRO A 200 -34.42 4.05 -29.62
N LEU A 201 -33.48 3.68 -30.50
CA LEU A 201 -32.37 4.55 -30.89
C LEU A 201 -32.78 5.73 -31.75
N THR A 202 -33.96 5.66 -32.36
CA THR A 202 -34.45 6.67 -33.29
C THR A 202 -35.53 7.55 -32.65
N GLY A 203 -35.38 8.87 -32.80
CA GLY A 203 -36.48 9.81 -32.65
C GLY A 203 -36.78 10.37 -31.25
N ARG A 204 -36.00 10.04 -30.20
CA ARG A 204 -36.15 10.66 -28.87
C ARG A 204 -34.81 10.87 -28.13
N ASN A 205 -34.79 11.83 -27.22
CA ASN A 205 -33.67 12.07 -26.32
C ASN A 205 -33.58 10.93 -25.28
N LEU A 206 -32.52 10.13 -25.28
CA LEU A 206 -32.36 9.01 -24.36
C LEU A 206 -32.07 9.44 -22.91
N ALA A 207 -31.73 10.72 -22.68
CA ALA A 207 -31.71 11.28 -21.33
C ALA A 207 -33.12 11.54 -20.75
N ASP A 208 -34.17 11.54 -21.57
CA ASP A 208 -35.56 11.67 -21.12
C ASP A 208 -36.09 10.31 -20.64
N PRO A 209 -36.53 10.18 -19.36
CA PRO A 209 -37.10 8.93 -18.86
C PRO A 209 -38.32 8.43 -19.65
N LEU A 210 -39.07 9.31 -20.32
CA LEU A 210 -40.23 8.92 -21.13
C LEU A 210 -39.86 8.24 -22.46
N SER A 211 -38.57 8.22 -22.80
CA SER A 211 -38.04 7.45 -23.93
C SER A 211 -37.86 5.97 -23.62
N TRP A 212 -37.89 5.61 -22.33
CA TRP A 212 -37.61 4.26 -21.85
C TRP A 212 -38.88 3.52 -21.45
N HIS A 213 -38.87 2.22 -21.69
CA HIS A 213 -39.86 1.28 -21.21
C HIS A 213 -39.19 0.25 -20.30
N SER A 214 -39.73 0.05 -19.10
CA SER A 214 -39.15 -0.81 -18.08
C SER A 214 -39.96 -2.09 -17.93
N TYR A 215 -39.27 -3.19 -17.61
CA TYR A 215 -39.86 -4.49 -17.31
C TYR A 215 -39.28 -5.00 -15.99
N ASP A 216 -40.15 -5.28 -15.02
CA ASP A 216 -39.82 -5.77 -13.68
C ASP A 216 -40.74 -6.93 -13.27
N GLY A 217 -40.39 -7.63 -12.18
CA GLY A 217 -41.19 -8.72 -11.62
C GLY A 217 -41.70 -9.71 -12.67
N ASP A 218 -43.00 -9.98 -12.63
CA ASP A 218 -43.69 -10.89 -13.57
C ASP A 218 -43.66 -10.41 -15.03
N ALA A 219 -43.44 -9.11 -15.30
CA ALA A 219 -43.33 -8.59 -16.67
C ALA A 219 -42.01 -9.01 -17.34
N MET A 220 -41.01 -9.44 -16.57
CA MET A 220 -39.81 -10.13 -17.03
C MET A 220 -39.97 -11.65 -16.80
N CYS A 221 -39.44 -12.23 -15.72
CA CYS A 221 -39.83 -13.58 -15.31
C CYS A 221 -39.64 -13.82 -13.79
N GLY A 222 -40.07 -12.84 -12.99
CA GLY A 222 -40.03 -12.85 -11.53
C GLY A 222 -39.17 -11.72 -10.95
N GLU A 223 -38.97 -11.78 -9.64
CA GLU A 223 -38.31 -10.73 -8.82
C GLU A 223 -36.76 -10.76 -8.86
N GLY A 224 -36.16 -11.68 -9.60
CA GLY A 224 -34.71 -11.79 -9.69
C GLY A 224 -34.06 -10.57 -10.38
N GLU A 225 -32.94 -10.10 -9.82
CA GLU A 225 -32.18 -8.96 -10.36
C GLU A 225 -31.65 -9.29 -11.76
N ALA A 226 -31.70 -8.35 -12.71
CA ALA A 226 -31.10 -8.56 -14.04
C ALA A 226 -29.58 -8.31 -13.98
N THR A 227 -28.80 -9.30 -14.40
CA THR A 227 -27.34 -9.32 -14.23
C THR A 227 -26.56 -9.28 -15.53
N SER A 228 -27.11 -9.82 -16.62
CA SER A 228 -26.47 -9.80 -17.94
C SER A 228 -27.49 -9.88 -19.07
N LEU A 229 -27.11 -9.41 -20.27
CA LEU A 229 -27.93 -9.41 -21.47
C LEU A 229 -27.13 -9.99 -22.63
N GLN A 230 -27.79 -10.81 -23.46
CA GLN A 230 -27.13 -11.39 -24.62
C GLN A 230 -28.14 -11.66 -25.74
N VAL A 231 -27.77 -11.40 -26.99
CA VAL A 231 -28.59 -11.81 -28.14
C VAL A 231 -28.16 -13.20 -28.58
N VAL A 232 -29.09 -14.15 -28.61
CA VAL A 232 -28.86 -15.56 -28.98
C VAL A 232 -29.94 -15.99 -29.96
N GLU A 233 -29.53 -16.51 -31.12
CA GLU A 233 -30.46 -16.95 -32.19
C GLU A 233 -31.54 -15.92 -32.56
N GLY A 234 -31.22 -14.62 -32.48
CA GLY A 234 -32.15 -13.53 -32.79
C GLY A 234 -33.17 -13.21 -31.68
N ASN A 235 -33.03 -13.82 -30.50
CA ASN A 235 -33.82 -13.50 -29.31
C ASN A 235 -32.93 -12.83 -28.26
N LEU A 236 -33.52 -11.97 -27.43
CA LEU A 236 -32.82 -11.36 -26.30
C LEU A 236 -32.91 -12.30 -25.09
N MET A 237 -31.76 -12.73 -24.59
CA MET A 237 -31.61 -13.47 -23.34
C MET A 237 -31.26 -12.49 -22.22
N VAL A 238 -31.89 -12.67 -21.06
CA VAL A 238 -31.62 -11.92 -19.84
C VAL A 238 -31.18 -12.90 -18.77
N GLY A 239 -29.95 -12.73 -18.30
CA GLY A 239 -29.43 -13.41 -17.14
C GLY A 239 -29.94 -12.70 -15.89
N THR A 240 -30.42 -13.48 -14.92
CA THR A 240 -30.89 -12.96 -13.64
C THR A 240 -30.19 -13.66 -12.48
N THR A 241 -30.45 -13.23 -11.24
CA THR A 241 -30.04 -13.97 -10.03
C THR A 241 -30.68 -15.34 -9.90
N ASP A 242 -31.75 -15.61 -10.66
CA ASP A 242 -32.56 -16.82 -10.54
C ASP A 242 -32.43 -17.75 -11.76
N GLY A 243 -31.74 -17.35 -12.82
CA GLY A 243 -31.59 -18.11 -14.06
C GLY A 243 -31.75 -17.26 -15.32
N VAL A 244 -32.25 -17.86 -16.40
CA VAL A 244 -32.36 -17.18 -17.71
C VAL A 244 -33.80 -16.89 -18.09
N CYS A 245 -34.03 -15.69 -18.62
CA CYS A 245 -35.25 -15.25 -19.28
C CYS A 245 -34.99 -15.06 -20.77
N GLU A 246 -35.91 -15.51 -21.62
CA GLU A 246 -35.87 -15.29 -23.07
C GLU A 246 -36.99 -14.36 -23.48
N TYR A 247 -36.66 -13.26 -24.16
CA TYR A 247 -37.61 -12.36 -24.79
C TYR A 247 -37.88 -12.79 -26.22
N ARG A 248 -39.13 -13.17 -26.49
CA ARG A 248 -39.56 -13.59 -27.82
C ARG A 248 -40.96 -13.09 -28.11
N ASN A 249 -41.14 -12.44 -29.26
CA ASN A 249 -42.44 -11.94 -29.74
C ASN A 249 -43.20 -11.05 -28.73
N GLY A 250 -42.48 -10.21 -27.98
CA GLY A 250 -43.09 -9.27 -27.04
C GLY A 250 -43.25 -9.78 -25.60
N THR A 251 -42.91 -11.05 -25.35
CA THR A 251 -43.11 -11.68 -24.03
C THR A 251 -41.80 -12.29 -23.53
N PHE A 252 -41.57 -12.19 -22.23
CA PHE A 252 -40.49 -12.89 -21.54
C PHE A 252 -40.96 -14.25 -21.04
N THR A 253 -40.12 -15.27 -21.25
CA THR A 253 -40.37 -16.63 -20.75
C THR A 253 -39.14 -17.17 -20.04
N ARG A 254 -39.34 -17.72 -18.84
CA ARG A 254 -38.26 -18.34 -18.07
C ARG A 254 -37.78 -19.61 -18.75
N ARG A 255 -36.46 -19.72 -18.89
CA ARG A 255 -35.78 -20.93 -19.31
C ARG A 255 -35.38 -21.77 -18.09
N GLY A 256 -35.43 -23.09 -18.26
CA GLY A 256 -35.16 -24.06 -17.19
C GLY A 256 -33.85 -24.83 -17.35
N ASP A 257 -32.96 -24.43 -18.27
CA ASP A 257 -31.72 -25.14 -18.55
C ASP A 257 -30.55 -24.74 -17.66
N ILE A 258 -30.50 -23.50 -17.15
CA ILE A 258 -29.55 -23.05 -16.13
C ILE A 258 -30.23 -22.14 -15.10
N GLY A 259 -29.84 -22.26 -13.83
CA GLY A 259 -30.34 -21.46 -12.70
C GLY A 259 -29.20 -20.75 -11.96
N GLY A 260 -29.53 -19.98 -10.93
CA GLY A 260 -28.55 -19.16 -10.17
C GLY A 260 -28.22 -17.85 -10.87
N ARG A 261 -27.24 -17.11 -10.36
CA ARG A 261 -26.82 -15.81 -10.92
C ARG A 261 -26.11 -16.01 -12.26
N ILE A 262 -26.67 -15.44 -13.34
CA ILE A 262 -26.16 -15.68 -14.70
C ILE A 262 -25.29 -14.53 -15.23
N HIS A 263 -24.14 -14.89 -15.78
CA HIS A 263 -23.27 -14.02 -16.58
C HIS A 263 -23.18 -14.59 -18.00
N PHE A 264 -23.27 -13.72 -19.02
CA PHE A 264 -23.11 -14.09 -20.42
C PHE A 264 -21.85 -13.47 -21.02
N ALA A 265 -21.31 -14.13 -22.03
CA ALA A 265 -20.39 -13.53 -22.99
C ALA A 265 -20.55 -14.16 -24.37
N SER A 266 -20.15 -13.43 -25.40
CA SER A 266 -20.23 -13.91 -26.78
C SER A 266 -19.15 -13.33 -27.66
N ASN A 267 -18.85 -14.06 -28.73
CA ASN A 267 -18.13 -13.56 -29.89
C ASN A 267 -19.07 -13.67 -31.10
N SER A 268 -18.54 -13.56 -32.33
CA SER A 268 -19.36 -13.65 -33.55
C SER A 268 -20.03 -15.00 -33.79
N THR A 269 -19.56 -16.07 -33.17
CA THR A 269 -19.95 -17.47 -33.45
C THR A 269 -20.51 -18.20 -32.24
N ASP A 270 -20.01 -17.89 -31.05
CA ASP A 270 -20.20 -18.65 -29.83
C ASP A 270 -20.79 -17.79 -28.72
N VAL A 271 -21.61 -18.43 -27.89
CA VAL A 271 -22.19 -17.83 -26.68
C VAL A 271 -21.86 -18.74 -25.52
N VAL A 272 -21.32 -18.16 -24.46
CA VAL A 272 -21.03 -18.84 -23.20
C VAL A 272 -21.85 -18.22 -22.07
N ALA A 273 -22.10 -19.02 -21.05
CA ALA A 273 -22.70 -18.56 -19.82
C ALA A 273 -21.94 -19.11 -18.63
N ALA A 274 -22.02 -18.41 -17.51
CA ALA A 274 -21.63 -18.94 -16.22
C ALA A 274 -22.74 -18.71 -15.21
N ASN A 275 -22.90 -19.64 -14.29
CA ASN A 275 -23.59 -19.39 -13.04
C ASN A 275 -22.63 -19.58 -11.87
N ASP A 276 -23.05 -19.15 -10.68
CA ASP A 276 -22.39 -19.29 -9.37
C ASP A 276 -21.03 -20.00 -9.38
N ASN A 277 -20.92 -21.28 -9.76
CA ASN A 277 -19.64 -21.97 -9.92
C ASN A 277 -19.54 -22.92 -11.13
N ARG A 278 -20.31 -22.69 -12.21
CA ARG A 278 -20.32 -23.57 -13.40
C ARG A 278 -20.19 -22.76 -14.68
N LEU A 279 -19.51 -23.36 -15.66
CA LEU A 279 -19.36 -22.83 -17.01
C LEU A 279 -20.22 -23.60 -18.01
N TYR A 280 -20.78 -22.88 -18.98
CA TYR A 280 -21.66 -23.42 -20.01
C TYR A 280 -21.31 -22.88 -21.40
N THR A 281 -21.51 -23.71 -22.41
CA THR A 281 -21.49 -23.31 -23.83
C THR A 281 -22.90 -23.44 -24.41
N TYR A 282 -23.31 -22.49 -25.23
CA TYR A 282 -24.59 -22.56 -25.93
C TYR A 282 -24.47 -23.43 -27.19
N GLN A 283 -25.39 -24.38 -27.34
CA GLN A 283 -25.49 -25.21 -28.53
C GLN A 283 -26.82 -24.91 -29.24
N PRO A 284 -26.78 -24.48 -30.52
CA PRO A 284 -27.99 -24.22 -31.29
C PRO A 284 -29.00 -25.38 -31.24
N GLY A 285 -30.26 -25.06 -30.93
CA GLY A 285 -31.35 -26.03 -30.75
C GLY A 285 -31.26 -26.94 -29.50
N SER A 286 -30.13 -26.97 -28.78
CA SER A 286 -29.91 -27.82 -27.60
C SER A 286 -29.77 -27.06 -26.27
N GLY A 287 -29.67 -25.73 -26.32
CA GLY A 287 -29.54 -24.86 -25.15
C GLY A 287 -28.15 -24.85 -24.56
N PHE A 288 -28.03 -24.40 -23.31
CA PHE A 288 -26.75 -24.38 -22.59
C PHE A 288 -26.32 -25.79 -22.15
N LYS A 289 -25.05 -26.13 -22.39
CA LYS A 289 -24.41 -27.38 -21.95
C LYS A 289 -23.28 -27.06 -20.98
N GLU A 290 -23.29 -27.74 -19.83
CA GLU A 290 -22.23 -27.59 -18.83
C GLU A 290 -20.89 -28.09 -19.38
N VAL A 291 -19.86 -27.28 -19.15
CA VAL A 291 -18.46 -27.59 -19.47
C VAL A 291 -17.72 -28.10 -18.24
N GLY A 292 -17.98 -27.51 -17.06
CA GLY A 292 -17.36 -27.92 -15.81
C GLY A 292 -17.63 -26.96 -14.66
N ALA A 293 -17.05 -27.28 -13.50
CA ALA A 293 -17.14 -26.46 -12.28
C ALA A 293 -15.86 -25.65 -12.06
N THR A 294 -16.04 -24.43 -11.57
CA THR A 294 -14.95 -23.60 -11.04
C THR A 294 -14.77 -23.88 -9.53
N PRO A 295 -13.56 -23.72 -8.98
CA PRO A 295 -13.31 -23.93 -7.55
C PRO A 295 -13.93 -22.83 -6.67
N ARG A 296 -14.20 -21.66 -7.26
CA ARG A 296 -14.71 -20.46 -6.59
C ARG A 296 -15.89 -19.87 -7.34
N ARG A 297 -16.59 -18.93 -6.70
CA ARG A 297 -17.71 -18.24 -7.34
C ARG A 297 -17.25 -17.45 -8.55
N VAL A 298 -17.99 -17.55 -9.65
CA VAL A 298 -17.78 -16.76 -10.87
C VAL A 298 -18.32 -15.35 -10.68
N MET A 299 -17.50 -14.35 -11.02
CA MET A 299 -17.83 -12.92 -10.97
C MET A 299 -18.25 -12.37 -12.34
N ALA A 300 -17.63 -12.88 -13.40
CA ALA A 300 -17.96 -12.61 -14.79
C ALA A 300 -17.40 -13.72 -15.67
N VAL A 301 -17.86 -13.79 -16.92
CA VAL A 301 -17.37 -14.73 -17.93
C VAL A 301 -16.98 -13.98 -19.18
N THR A 302 -15.99 -14.49 -19.89
CA THR A 302 -15.59 -14.10 -21.24
C THR A 302 -15.25 -15.37 -22.02
N LEU A 303 -14.76 -15.25 -23.26
CA LEU A 303 -14.42 -16.39 -24.10
C LEU A 303 -13.19 -16.11 -24.97
N LEU A 304 -12.37 -17.13 -25.15
CA LEU A 304 -11.25 -17.12 -26.08
C LEU A 304 -11.75 -17.07 -27.52
N PRO A 305 -10.90 -16.70 -28.50
CA PRO A 305 -11.29 -16.67 -29.91
C PRO A 305 -11.83 -18.00 -30.47
N GLY A 306 -11.47 -19.13 -29.85
CA GLY A 306 -11.97 -20.47 -30.22
C GLY A 306 -13.34 -20.83 -29.61
N GLY A 307 -13.94 -19.94 -28.81
CA GLY A 307 -15.24 -20.16 -28.16
C GLY A 307 -15.14 -20.79 -26.77
N GLU A 308 -13.93 -21.06 -26.26
CA GLU A 308 -13.73 -21.62 -24.93
C GLU A 308 -14.02 -20.58 -23.82
N PRO A 309 -14.86 -20.90 -22.82
CA PRO A 309 -15.17 -19.98 -21.74
C PRO A 309 -13.98 -19.74 -20.81
N VAL A 310 -13.87 -18.50 -20.33
CA VAL A 310 -12.95 -18.05 -19.28
C VAL A 310 -13.78 -17.37 -18.19
N ALA A 311 -13.73 -17.89 -16.97
CA ALA A 311 -14.34 -17.28 -15.79
C ALA A 311 -13.31 -16.43 -15.05
N VAL A 312 -13.71 -15.25 -14.58
CA VAL A 312 -13.05 -14.57 -13.47
C VAL A 312 -13.76 -14.95 -12.17
N MET A 313 -12.98 -15.16 -11.12
CA MET A 313 -13.49 -15.71 -9.86
C MET A 313 -13.31 -14.74 -8.69
N GLU A 314 -14.19 -14.87 -7.68
CA GLU A 314 -14.15 -14.06 -6.45
C GLU A 314 -12.81 -14.20 -5.69
N GLN A 315 -12.13 -15.32 -5.90
CA GLN A 315 -10.78 -15.63 -5.45
C GLN A 315 -10.15 -16.63 -6.45
N ASP A 316 -8.83 -16.82 -6.39
CA ASP A 316 -8.05 -17.76 -7.21
C ASP A 316 -7.94 -17.37 -8.70
N GLY A 317 -8.12 -16.09 -9.04
CA GLY A 317 -7.83 -15.52 -10.36
C GLY A 317 -8.85 -15.90 -11.42
N ILE A 318 -8.39 -16.55 -12.50
CA ILE A 318 -9.22 -17.03 -13.60
C ILE A 318 -9.30 -18.55 -13.67
N ALA A 319 -10.41 -19.05 -14.21
CA ALA A 319 -10.58 -20.43 -14.62
C ALA A 319 -10.86 -20.49 -16.13
N TYR A 320 -10.18 -21.37 -16.85
CA TYR A 320 -10.35 -21.51 -18.30
C TYR A 320 -10.30 -22.98 -18.72
N VAL A 321 -10.87 -23.27 -19.89
CA VAL A 321 -10.92 -24.64 -20.43
C VAL A 321 -9.65 -24.94 -21.23
N LYS A 322 -8.91 -25.97 -20.84
CA LYS A 322 -7.76 -26.49 -21.61
C LYS A 322 -7.84 -28.01 -21.69
N SER A 323 -7.75 -28.56 -22.89
CA SER A 323 -7.79 -30.02 -23.12
C SER A 323 -8.98 -30.75 -22.45
N ASN A 324 -10.17 -30.14 -22.49
CA ASN A 324 -11.40 -30.61 -21.83
C ASN A 324 -11.35 -30.68 -20.29
N ALA A 325 -10.44 -29.95 -19.65
CA ALA A 325 -10.39 -29.76 -18.21
C ALA A 325 -10.46 -28.27 -17.86
N ILE A 326 -10.94 -27.98 -16.64
CA ILE A 326 -10.86 -26.63 -16.07
C ILE A 326 -9.50 -26.48 -15.39
N GLU A 327 -8.71 -25.54 -15.88
CA GLU A 327 -7.47 -25.09 -15.25
C GLU A 327 -7.69 -23.72 -14.60
N THR A 328 -6.89 -23.41 -13.57
CA THR A 328 -6.88 -22.08 -12.95
C THR A 328 -5.52 -21.41 -13.10
N PHE A 329 -5.56 -20.09 -13.14
CA PHE A 329 -4.35 -19.26 -13.14
C PHE A 329 -4.53 -18.07 -12.20
N VAL A 330 -3.54 -17.88 -11.33
CA VAL A 330 -3.44 -16.75 -10.41
C VAL A 330 -2.01 -16.21 -10.48
N PRO A 331 -1.82 -14.90 -10.72
CA PRO A 331 -0.50 -14.27 -10.65
C PRO A 331 0.13 -14.44 -9.26
N ASN A 332 1.46 -14.55 -9.18
CA ASN A 332 2.14 -14.59 -7.89
C ASN A 332 2.07 -13.20 -7.24
N GLY A 333 1.53 -13.14 -6.03
CA GLY A 333 1.35 -11.88 -5.31
C GLY A 333 1.03 -12.12 -3.84
N PRO A 334 0.91 -11.04 -3.06
CA PRO A 334 0.48 -11.13 -1.66
C PRO A 334 -0.96 -11.66 -1.59
N SER A 335 -1.31 -12.32 -0.49
CA SER A 335 -2.68 -12.78 -0.23
C SER A 335 -3.64 -11.64 0.14
N SER A 336 -3.12 -10.44 0.44
CA SER A 336 -3.92 -9.30 0.86
C SER A 336 -3.45 -7.98 0.27
N ASN A 337 -4.36 -7.01 0.28
CA ASN A 337 -4.09 -5.60 0.00
C ASN A 337 -3.91 -4.76 1.27
N LYS A 338 -4.02 -5.36 2.46
CA LYS A 338 -3.91 -4.66 3.75
C LYS A 338 -2.68 -5.12 4.52
N PHE A 339 -1.65 -4.28 4.51
CA PHE A 339 -0.36 -4.54 5.13
C PHE A 339 -0.35 -3.90 6.52
N ALA A 340 -0.52 -4.73 7.56
CA ALA A 340 -0.72 -4.26 8.94
C ALA A 340 0.59 -3.84 9.60
N ASP A 341 1.63 -4.61 9.33
CA ASP A 341 2.94 -4.51 9.97
C ASP A 341 3.99 -5.22 9.13
N LEU A 342 5.25 -4.79 9.22
CA LEU A 342 6.35 -5.20 8.33
C LEU A 342 7.64 -5.41 9.14
N THR A 343 8.41 -6.45 8.80
CA THR A 343 9.77 -6.64 9.33
C THR A 343 10.66 -7.36 8.32
N PHE A 344 11.98 -7.29 8.50
CA PHE A 344 12.92 -8.11 7.74
C PHE A 344 13.31 -9.36 8.52
N GLY A 345 13.42 -10.50 7.83
CA GLY A 345 14.03 -11.71 8.38
C GLY A 345 15.55 -11.69 8.33
N ALA A 346 16.20 -12.68 8.94
CA ALA A 346 17.66 -12.88 8.83
C ALA A 346 18.15 -12.99 7.37
N ASP A 347 17.31 -13.56 6.51
CA ASP A 347 17.50 -13.71 5.08
C ASP A 347 17.34 -12.41 4.29
N ARG A 348 16.95 -11.31 4.96
CA ARG A 348 16.58 -10.01 4.37
C ARG A 348 15.37 -10.08 3.46
N ASP A 349 14.55 -11.12 3.57
CA ASP A 349 13.24 -11.12 2.96
C ASP A 349 12.28 -10.31 3.81
N LEU A 350 11.32 -9.68 3.15
CA LEU A 350 10.30 -8.87 3.83
C LEU A 350 9.19 -9.80 4.32
N TRP A 351 8.90 -9.73 5.62
CA TRP A 351 7.80 -10.43 6.27
C TRP A 351 6.69 -9.45 6.62
N VAL A 352 5.46 -9.90 6.44
CA VAL A 352 4.27 -9.05 6.46
C VAL A 352 3.17 -9.71 7.28
N ALA A 353 2.63 -8.97 8.25
CA ALA A 353 1.33 -9.27 8.85
C ALA A 353 0.21 -8.65 8.00
N THR A 354 -0.81 -9.43 7.66
CA THR A 354 -1.98 -8.91 6.94
C THR A 354 -3.14 -8.66 7.89
N ASN A 355 -3.84 -7.52 7.73
CA ASN A 355 -4.96 -7.12 8.60
C ASN A 355 -6.33 -7.60 8.05
N ALA A 356 -6.35 -8.75 7.39
CA ALA A 356 -7.54 -9.32 6.78
C ALA A 356 -7.69 -10.76 7.24
N ILE A 357 -8.91 -11.10 7.68
CA ILE A 357 -9.21 -12.41 8.25
C ILE A 357 -8.90 -13.49 7.20
N GLY A 358 -8.02 -14.42 7.56
CA GLY A 358 -7.62 -15.57 6.74
C GLY A 358 -6.52 -15.29 5.71
N ASP A 359 -6.00 -14.06 5.61
CA ASP A 359 -4.92 -13.72 4.70
C ASP A 359 -3.51 -13.93 5.31
N GLY A 360 -3.44 -14.09 6.64
CA GLY A 360 -2.28 -14.64 7.37
C GLY A 360 -0.99 -13.81 7.27
N VAL A 361 0.15 -14.50 7.24
CA VAL A 361 1.49 -13.92 7.14
C VAL A 361 2.00 -14.08 5.70
N ASN A 362 2.65 -13.06 5.15
CA ASN A 362 3.26 -13.13 3.83
C ASN A 362 4.76 -12.89 3.93
N ARG A 363 5.52 -13.52 3.02
CA ARG A 363 6.95 -13.29 2.80
C ARG A 363 7.18 -12.90 1.36
N LEU A 364 7.86 -11.79 1.13
CA LEU A 364 8.35 -11.33 -0.16
C LEU A 364 9.85 -11.58 -0.23
N SER A 365 10.29 -12.43 -1.17
CA SER A 365 11.72 -12.58 -1.41
C SER A 365 12.29 -11.34 -2.08
N THR A 366 13.29 -10.73 -1.47
CA THR A 366 13.93 -9.52 -2.02
C THR A 366 14.83 -9.84 -3.21
N SER A 367 15.23 -11.12 -3.37
CA SER A 367 16.12 -11.57 -4.44
C SER A 367 15.41 -11.76 -5.80
N ASP A 368 14.20 -12.31 -5.80
CA ASP A 368 13.44 -12.63 -7.03
C ASP A 368 12.02 -12.06 -7.05
N SER A 369 11.64 -11.28 -6.04
CA SER A 369 10.33 -10.63 -5.88
C SER A 369 9.14 -11.58 -5.82
N LYS A 370 9.35 -12.85 -5.42
CA LYS A 370 8.25 -13.80 -5.24
C LYS A 370 7.62 -13.72 -3.86
N TRP A 371 6.30 -13.88 -3.84
CA TRP A 371 5.48 -13.96 -2.65
C TRP A 371 5.22 -15.40 -2.22
N SER A 372 5.26 -15.63 -0.91
CA SER A 372 4.80 -16.85 -0.24
C SER A 372 3.85 -16.45 0.88
N ALA A 373 2.64 -16.99 0.88
CA ALA A 373 1.63 -16.75 1.93
C ALA A 373 1.55 -17.94 2.89
N PHE A 374 1.41 -17.68 4.17
CA PHE A 374 1.22 -18.65 5.26
C PHE A 374 -0.12 -18.34 5.92
N THR A 375 -1.09 -19.24 5.76
CA THR A 375 -2.48 -19.05 6.15
C THR A 375 -3.05 -20.34 6.72
N SER A 376 -4.15 -20.25 7.49
CA SER A 376 -4.92 -21.41 7.95
C SER A 376 -5.37 -22.34 6.81
N ARG A 377 -5.46 -21.82 5.58
CA ARG A 377 -5.89 -22.58 4.38
C ARG A 377 -4.79 -23.46 3.80
N ASN A 378 -3.52 -23.10 3.97
CA ASN A 378 -2.39 -23.81 3.36
C ASN A 378 -1.40 -24.38 4.38
N ARG A 379 -1.58 -24.10 5.68
CA ARG A 379 -0.72 -24.57 6.77
C ARG A 379 -1.57 -25.09 7.92
N SER A 380 -1.43 -26.38 8.25
CA SER A 380 -2.17 -27.00 9.36
C SER A 380 -1.61 -26.66 10.74
N ASP A 381 -0.35 -26.25 10.80
CA ASP A 381 0.38 -25.81 11.99
C ASP A 381 0.24 -24.30 12.26
N PHE A 382 -0.48 -23.57 11.41
CA PHE A 382 -0.79 -22.16 11.57
C PHE A 382 -2.29 -21.91 11.48
N THR A 383 -2.97 -21.96 12.63
CA THR A 383 -4.43 -21.96 12.70
C THR A 383 -5.06 -20.56 12.79
N SER A 384 -4.26 -19.53 13.06
CA SER A 384 -4.80 -18.19 13.28
C SER A 384 -5.21 -17.51 11.97
N GLU A 385 -6.42 -16.94 11.98
CA GLU A 385 -6.93 -16.15 10.86
C GLU A 385 -6.79 -14.64 11.11
N SER A 386 -6.36 -14.22 12.30
CA SER A 386 -6.35 -12.82 12.71
C SER A 386 -4.97 -12.37 13.16
N ILE A 387 -4.12 -12.06 12.18
CA ILE A 387 -2.74 -11.59 12.40
C ILE A 387 -2.72 -10.06 12.44
N TRP A 388 -1.88 -9.49 13.30
CA TRP A 388 -1.88 -8.02 13.44
C TRP A 388 -0.53 -7.37 13.73
N ARG A 389 0.48 -8.09 14.23
CA ARG A 389 1.86 -7.58 14.42
C ARG A 389 2.89 -8.61 13.98
N ILE A 390 4.03 -8.11 13.50
CA ILE A 390 5.16 -8.95 13.11
C ILE A 390 6.48 -8.24 13.42
N ASN A 391 7.41 -8.93 14.07
CA ASN A 391 8.71 -8.37 14.42
C ASN A 391 9.80 -9.44 14.31
N ALA A 392 11.02 -9.04 13.99
CA ALA A 392 12.18 -9.92 14.05
C ALA A 392 12.93 -9.75 15.38
N ASP A 393 13.48 -10.82 15.93
CA ASP A 393 14.43 -10.73 17.05
C ASP A 393 15.89 -10.61 16.57
N ASP A 394 16.83 -10.44 17.51
CA ASP A 394 18.28 -10.32 17.24
C ASP A 394 18.88 -11.53 16.53
N ARG A 395 18.14 -12.64 16.44
CA ARG A 395 18.55 -13.89 15.79
C ARG A 395 17.84 -14.08 14.45
N GLY A 396 17.01 -13.11 14.08
CA GLY A 396 16.19 -13.08 12.88
C GLY A 396 15.08 -14.12 12.87
N ARG A 397 14.65 -14.64 14.02
CA ARG A 397 13.36 -15.35 14.12
C ARG A 397 12.24 -14.33 14.01
N ILE A 398 11.15 -14.72 13.36
CA ILE A 398 10.02 -13.85 13.10
C ILE A 398 8.90 -14.14 14.10
N TRP A 399 8.62 -13.18 14.96
CA TRP A 399 7.56 -13.22 15.94
C TRP A 399 6.29 -12.62 15.35
N VAL A 400 5.20 -13.37 15.41
CA VAL A 400 3.90 -13.01 14.83
C VAL A 400 2.86 -13.03 15.93
N SER A 401 2.28 -11.88 16.22
CA SER A 401 1.20 -11.78 17.19
C SER A 401 -0.15 -11.93 16.50
N SER A 402 -1.01 -12.79 17.07
CA SER A 402 -2.40 -12.92 16.66
C SER A 402 -3.34 -12.21 17.63
N PHE A 403 -4.58 -12.06 17.18
CA PHE A 403 -5.67 -11.51 17.98
C PHE A 403 -6.52 -12.67 18.54
N GLY A 404 -5.97 -13.38 19.54
CA GLY A 404 -6.67 -14.44 20.27
C GLY A 404 -5.92 -15.77 20.39
N ASP A 405 -4.98 -16.07 19.50
CA ASP A 405 -4.27 -17.37 19.47
C ASP A 405 -2.84 -17.29 20.04
N GLY A 406 -2.49 -16.16 20.68
CA GLY A 406 -1.17 -15.93 21.25
C GLY A 406 -0.10 -15.50 20.24
N LEU A 407 1.08 -16.09 20.38
CA LEU A 407 2.31 -15.66 19.73
C LEU A 407 2.90 -16.82 18.91
N PHE A 408 3.21 -16.58 17.65
CA PHE A 408 3.83 -17.56 16.77
C PHE A 408 5.28 -17.16 16.48
N ILE A 409 6.19 -18.13 16.41
CA ILE A 409 7.56 -17.94 15.94
C ILE A 409 7.71 -18.68 14.62
N PHE A 410 8.12 -17.95 13.59
CA PHE A 410 8.54 -18.48 12.31
C PHE A 410 10.06 -18.47 12.28
N ASN A 411 10.67 -19.65 12.15
CA ASN A 411 12.12 -19.79 12.00
C ASN A 411 12.46 -19.78 10.50
N PRO A 412 13.04 -18.69 9.94
CA PRO A 412 13.28 -18.58 8.50
C PRO A 412 14.46 -19.43 8.01
N GLU A 413 15.36 -19.84 8.91
CA GLU A 413 16.41 -20.80 8.58
C GLU A 413 15.77 -22.18 8.35
N LYS A 414 15.85 -22.66 7.11
CA LYS A 414 15.43 -24.02 6.72
C LYS A 414 15.91 -25.03 7.76
N GLY A 415 15.05 -25.98 8.11
CA GLY A 415 15.51 -27.25 8.66
C GLY A 415 16.62 -27.82 7.77
N THR A 416 17.60 -28.49 8.36
CA THR A 416 18.75 -29.11 7.64
C THR A 416 18.34 -30.12 6.56
N ASP A 417 17.05 -30.46 6.46
CA ASP A 417 16.42 -31.37 5.49
C ASP A 417 15.70 -30.67 4.32
N GLY A 418 15.66 -29.33 4.30
CA GLY A 418 15.03 -28.57 3.23
C GLY A 418 13.50 -28.51 3.26
N SER A 419 12.87 -28.90 4.37
CA SER A 419 11.42 -28.73 4.60
C SER A 419 11.08 -27.35 5.20
N GLU A 420 9.77 -27.06 5.24
CA GLU A 420 9.13 -25.74 5.40
C GLU A 420 9.56 -24.91 6.63
N VAL A 421 9.25 -23.60 6.60
CA VAL A 421 9.40 -22.69 7.77
C VAL A 421 8.72 -23.33 8.99
N ASP A 422 9.50 -23.58 10.06
CA ASP A 422 8.98 -24.15 11.31
C ASP A 422 8.20 -23.09 12.10
N ILE A 423 7.02 -23.47 12.61
CA ILE A 423 6.10 -22.58 13.31
C ILE A 423 5.85 -23.11 14.72
N VAL A 424 6.25 -22.34 15.73
CA VAL A 424 6.00 -22.63 17.15
C VAL A 424 4.93 -21.67 17.69
N ASN A 425 3.92 -22.17 18.40
CA ASN A 425 2.88 -21.35 19.03
C ASN A 425 3.04 -21.31 20.56
N TYR A 426 3.02 -20.11 21.13
CA TYR A 426 2.97 -19.83 22.55
C TYR A 426 1.63 -19.20 22.92
N ASN A 427 0.97 -19.80 23.92
CA ASN A 427 -0.31 -19.37 24.48
C ASN A 427 -0.33 -19.62 26.00
N GLU A 428 -1.46 -19.42 26.66
CA GLU A 428 -1.63 -19.56 28.10
C GLU A 428 -1.42 -20.99 28.63
N THR A 429 -1.51 -22.01 27.77
CA THR A 429 -1.34 -23.41 28.17
C THR A 429 0.12 -23.85 28.26
N ASN A 430 1.02 -23.19 27.53
CA ASN A 430 2.42 -23.59 27.39
C ASN A 430 3.43 -22.46 27.67
N SER A 431 2.94 -21.27 28.03
CA SER A 431 3.75 -20.12 28.37
C SER A 431 3.10 -19.30 29.49
N PRO A 432 3.82 -18.33 30.09
CA PRO A 432 3.25 -17.43 31.08
C PRO A 432 2.30 -16.36 30.51
N LEU A 433 2.01 -16.39 29.20
CA LEU A 433 1.06 -15.50 28.56
C LEU A 433 -0.34 -15.65 29.15
N ARG A 434 -1.10 -14.56 29.11
CA ARG A 434 -2.43 -14.47 29.69
C ARG A 434 -3.44 -14.06 28.63
N GLY A 435 -4.62 -14.68 28.68
CA GLY A 435 -5.77 -14.24 27.92
C GLY A 435 -6.57 -13.13 28.62
N THR A 436 -7.72 -12.82 28.05
CA THR A 436 -8.61 -11.77 28.56
C THR A 436 -9.44 -12.21 29.77
N SER A 437 -10.03 -11.26 30.50
CA SER A 437 -10.98 -11.58 31.58
C SER A 437 -12.21 -12.36 31.13
N SER A 438 -12.65 -12.10 29.90
CA SER A 438 -13.85 -12.71 29.33
C SER A 438 -13.58 -14.11 28.80
N ASP A 439 -12.33 -14.37 28.41
CA ASP A 439 -11.88 -15.61 27.81
C ASP A 439 -10.36 -15.76 28.05
N ALA A 440 -10.00 -16.73 28.89
CA ALA A 440 -8.62 -16.97 29.32
C ALA A 440 -7.76 -17.56 28.20
N ASP A 441 -8.39 -18.18 27.21
CA ASP A 441 -7.71 -18.80 26.06
C ASP A 441 -7.49 -17.75 24.94
N TYR A 442 -8.11 -16.56 25.07
CA TYR A 442 -7.99 -15.47 24.11
C TYR A 442 -6.76 -14.60 24.40
N VAL A 443 -5.59 -15.08 23.99
CA VAL A 443 -4.30 -14.41 24.24
C VAL A 443 -3.97 -13.42 23.13
N ILE A 444 -3.66 -12.18 23.52
CA ILE A 444 -3.21 -11.13 22.59
C ILE A 444 -1.84 -10.62 23.03
N CYS A 445 -0.88 -10.69 22.12
CA CYS A 445 0.39 -9.96 22.22
C CYS A 445 0.36 -8.78 21.27
N ALA A 446 0.96 -7.65 21.65
CA ALA A 446 1.09 -6.47 20.81
C ALA A 446 2.46 -6.41 20.13
N ASP A 447 3.08 -5.24 20.15
CA ASP A 447 4.39 -5.03 19.55
C ASP A 447 5.49 -5.77 20.32
N ALA A 448 6.58 -6.04 19.62
CA ALA A 448 7.75 -6.69 20.17
C ALA A 448 9.01 -5.97 19.68
N LYS A 449 9.99 -5.75 20.56
CA LYS A 449 11.28 -5.20 20.15
C LYS A 449 12.45 -5.95 20.76
N PRO A 450 13.42 -6.38 19.95
CA PRO A 450 14.70 -6.84 20.47
C PRO A 450 15.46 -5.66 21.08
N SER A 451 16.24 -5.95 22.11
CA SER A 451 17.02 -4.95 22.84
C SER A 451 18.53 -5.01 22.55
N GLY A 452 18.96 -5.87 21.62
CA GLY A 452 20.34 -5.98 21.15
C GLY A 452 21.26 -6.79 22.07
N ASP A 453 20.81 -7.14 23.27
CA ASP A 453 21.53 -7.97 24.25
C ASP A 453 21.02 -9.42 24.28
N GLY A 454 20.19 -9.81 23.31
CA GLY A 454 19.57 -11.13 23.23
C GLY A 454 18.25 -11.26 23.99
N VAL A 455 17.73 -10.17 24.58
CA VAL A 455 16.38 -10.09 25.13
C VAL A 455 15.44 -9.47 24.09
N THR A 456 14.26 -10.09 23.91
CA THR A 456 13.16 -9.51 23.14
C THR A 456 11.99 -9.18 24.06
N TRP A 457 11.53 -7.93 24.02
CA TRP A 457 10.44 -7.44 24.86
C TRP A 457 9.11 -7.48 24.13
N PHE A 458 8.04 -7.91 24.80
CA PHE A 458 6.68 -8.01 24.26
C PHE A 458 5.68 -7.37 25.21
N ILE A 459 4.55 -6.93 24.68
CA ILE A 459 3.39 -6.55 25.49
C ILE A 459 2.33 -7.64 25.36
N ASN A 460 1.88 -8.24 26.47
CA ASN A 460 0.70 -9.08 26.51
C ASN A 460 -0.46 -8.31 27.16
N TRP A 461 -1.63 -8.40 26.54
CA TRP A 461 -2.84 -7.77 27.05
C TRP A 461 -3.45 -8.64 28.16
N ASP A 462 -3.27 -8.22 29.41
CA ASP A 462 -3.98 -8.79 30.55
C ASP A 462 -5.20 -7.92 30.88
N ASN A 463 -6.41 -8.46 30.65
CA ASN A 463 -7.67 -7.78 30.92
C ASN A 463 -8.40 -8.37 32.14
N THR A 464 -7.73 -9.13 33.02
CA THR A 464 -8.30 -9.79 34.21
C THR A 464 -9.28 -8.88 34.99
N PRO A 465 -10.40 -9.40 35.54
CA PRO A 465 -11.34 -8.56 36.31
C PRO A 465 -10.64 -7.90 37.51
N GLY A 466 -10.49 -6.57 37.47
CA GLY A 466 -9.81 -5.78 38.51
C GLY A 466 -8.33 -5.46 38.24
N ILE A 467 -7.73 -5.99 37.17
CA ILE A 467 -6.34 -5.77 36.74
C ILE A 467 -6.35 -5.67 35.21
N ARG A 468 -6.16 -4.47 34.67
CA ARG A 468 -6.24 -4.21 33.22
C ARG A 468 -5.00 -3.47 32.72
N GLY A 469 -3.83 -4.01 33.03
CA GLY A 469 -2.55 -3.38 32.71
C GLY A 469 -1.82 -4.07 31.56
N ALA A 470 -0.87 -3.36 30.97
CA ALA A 470 0.18 -3.99 30.17
C ALA A 470 0.98 -4.97 31.05
N VAL A 471 1.09 -6.21 30.60
CA VAL A 471 2.11 -7.13 31.11
C VAL A 471 3.27 -7.08 30.13
N LEU A 472 4.38 -6.49 30.55
CA LEU A 472 5.61 -6.50 29.78
C LEU A 472 6.28 -7.88 29.98
N LEU A 473 6.66 -8.52 28.88
CA LEU A 473 7.42 -9.77 28.89
C LEU A 473 8.81 -9.55 28.33
N ALA A 474 9.79 -10.20 28.95
CA ALA A 474 11.09 -10.42 28.34
C ALA A 474 11.21 -11.88 27.91
N ASN A 475 11.55 -12.12 26.65
CA ASN A 475 11.96 -13.42 26.15
C ASN A 475 13.48 -13.48 26.06
N THR A 476 14.04 -14.60 26.50
CA THR A 476 15.40 -15.02 26.17
C THR A 476 15.33 -16.45 25.64
N TYR A 477 16.29 -16.85 24.82
CA TYR A 477 16.39 -18.25 24.42
C TYR A 477 17.63 -18.89 25.00
N ASN A 478 17.42 -20.05 25.62
CA ASN A 478 18.45 -20.90 26.17
C ASN A 478 18.89 -21.94 25.13
N ALA A 479 20.12 -21.80 24.66
CA ALA A 479 20.70 -22.68 23.64
C ALA A 479 21.01 -24.10 24.15
N GLU A 480 21.21 -24.28 25.45
CA GLU A 480 21.49 -25.60 26.03
C GLU A 480 20.24 -26.46 26.10
N SER A 481 19.11 -25.86 26.46
CA SER A 481 17.80 -26.53 26.53
C SER A 481 16.97 -26.41 25.26
N ASN A 482 17.45 -25.69 24.25
CA ASN A 482 16.73 -25.37 23.01
C ASN A 482 15.31 -24.86 23.29
N SER A 483 15.18 -23.88 24.20
CA SER A 483 13.89 -23.42 24.69
C SER A 483 13.87 -21.93 24.98
N ASP A 484 12.76 -21.29 24.63
CA ASP A 484 12.42 -19.94 25.05
C ASP A 484 12.05 -19.86 26.54
N GLN A 485 12.53 -18.81 27.21
CA GLN A 485 12.28 -18.48 28.61
C GLN A 485 11.64 -17.09 28.69
N PHE A 486 10.55 -16.99 29.45
CA PHE A 486 9.78 -15.76 29.60
C PHE A 486 9.82 -15.23 31.04
N PHE A 487 10.04 -13.93 31.17
CA PHE A 487 10.00 -13.19 32.44
C PHE A 487 8.87 -12.15 32.36
N LEU A 488 8.14 -11.93 33.46
CA LEU A 488 6.95 -11.10 33.51
C LEU A 488 7.15 -9.88 34.40
N PHE A 489 6.78 -8.71 33.88
CA PHE A 489 6.81 -7.43 34.60
C PHE A 489 5.42 -6.79 34.54
N PRO A 490 4.51 -7.09 35.49
CA PRO A 490 3.17 -6.53 35.49
C PRO A 490 3.17 -5.05 35.92
N ALA A 491 2.79 -4.15 35.02
CA ALA A 491 2.68 -2.72 35.34
C ALA A 491 1.65 -2.43 36.44
N THR A 492 0.68 -3.33 36.63
CA THR A 492 -0.34 -3.23 37.69
C THR A 492 0.24 -3.28 39.10
N ASN A 493 1.45 -3.82 39.27
CA ASN A 493 2.13 -3.76 40.56
C ASN A 493 2.47 -2.31 40.96
N ALA A 494 2.76 -1.45 39.97
CA ALA A 494 3.06 -0.04 40.19
C ALA A 494 1.80 0.84 40.20
N PHE A 495 0.81 0.56 39.33
CA PHE A 495 -0.30 1.48 39.06
C PHE A 495 -1.69 0.98 39.48
N GLY A 496 -1.82 -0.29 39.90
CA GLY A 496 -3.10 -0.89 40.28
C GLY A 496 -4.17 -0.74 39.19
N SER A 497 -5.38 -0.33 39.58
CA SER A 497 -6.53 -0.13 38.67
C SER A 497 -6.53 1.22 37.92
N SER A 498 -5.46 2.01 37.99
CA SER A 498 -5.35 3.29 37.26
C SER A 498 -4.88 3.15 35.81
N ILE A 499 -4.50 1.94 35.42
CA ILE A 499 -4.26 1.51 34.04
C ILE A 499 -5.24 0.40 33.72
N THR A 500 -6.04 0.63 32.69
CA THR A 500 -7.18 -0.20 32.32
C THR A 500 -7.35 -0.49 30.84
N ARG A 501 -6.40 0.01 30.02
CA ARG A 501 -6.54 0.06 28.57
C ARG A 501 -5.39 -0.66 27.89
N SER A 502 -5.55 -0.85 26.59
CA SER A 502 -4.57 -1.53 25.76
C SER A 502 -3.33 -0.66 25.57
N TYR A 503 -2.18 -1.34 25.50
CA TYR A 503 -0.88 -0.77 25.17
C TYR A 503 -0.34 -1.53 23.97
N ILE A 504 0.17 -0.80 22.98
CA ILE A 504 0.47 -1.35 21.66
C ILE A 504 1.91 -1.06 21.24
N PRO A 505 2.31 0.19 20.89
CA PRO A 505 3.66 0.44 20.41
C PRO A 505 4.66 0.29 21.56
N LEU A 506 5.81 -0.30 21.24
CA LEU A 506 6.94 -0.47 22.14
C LEU A 506 8.23 0.02 21.46
N THR A 507 9.08 0.71 22.21
CA THR A 507 10.43 1.03 21.78
C THR A 507 11.40 0.99 22.96
N ILE A 508 12.70 0.92 22.68
CA ILE A 508 13.75 0.79 23.69
C ILE A 508 14.80 1.85 23.41
N ASP A 509 15.18 2.60 24.43
CA ASP A 509 16.24 3.60 24.29
C ASP A 509 17.64 3.03 24.55
N PHE A 510 18.66 3.85 24.31
CA PHE A 510 20.07 3.45 24.49
C PHE A 510 20.45 3.15 25.95
N ASN A 511 19.59 3.47 26.92
CA ASN A 511 19.77 3.13 28.34
C ASN A 511 18.99 1.85 28.72
N GLN A 512 18.48 1.09 27.74
CA GLN A 512 17.62 -0.09 27.93
C GLN A 512 16.28 0.21 28.63
N THR A 513 15.84 1.48 28.69
CA THR A 513 14.49 1.79 29.16
C THR A 513 13.48 1.43 28.09
N VAL A 514 12.46 0.66 28.48
CA VAL A 514 11.37 0.21 27.60
C VAL A 514 10.22 1.21 27.68
N TRP A 515 9.88 1.84 26.56
CA TRP A 515 8.80 2.82 26.43
C TRP A 515 7.59 2.18 25.75
N ILE A 516 6.41 2.36 26.34
CA ILE A 516 5.19 1.62 25.97
C ILE A 516 4.01 2.59 25.86
N GLY A 517 3.38 2.67 24.69
CA GLY A 517 2.27 3.61 24.43
C GLY A 517 0.89 2.96 24.54
N SER A 518 -0.10 3.71 25.05
CA SER A 518 -1.50 3.27 25.07
C SER A 518 -2.26 3.70 23.81
N ASP A 519 -2.99 2.79 23.18
CA ASP A 519 -3.88 3.10 22.05
C ASP A 519 -5.23 3.71 22.49
N ARG A 520 -5.47 3.82 23.81
CA ARG A 520 -6.79 4.13 24.40
C ARG A 520 -6.71 5.08 25.59
N ALA A 521 -6.08 6.23 25.37
CA ALA A 521 -6.13 7.39 26.28
C ALA A 521 -5.52 7.17 27.69
N GLU A 522 -4.43 6.39 27.81
CA GLU A 522 -3.69 6.25 29.07
C GLU A 522 -2.26 6.79 29.08
N GLY A 523 -1.77 7.28 27.95
CA GLY A 523 -0.45 7.90 27.81
C GLY A 523 0.65 6.87 27.57
N ILE A 524 1.83 7.15 28.13
CA ILE A 524 3.03 6.34 27.98
C ILE A 524 3.41 5.75 29.34
N LEU A 525 3.73 4.46 29.37
CA LEU A 525 4.46 3.81 30.45
C LEU A 525 5.93 3.70 30.05
N TYR A 526 6.83 3.77 31.02
CA TYR A 526 8.22 3.43 30.82
C TYR A 526 8.70 2.51 31.93
N PHE A 527 9.57 1.57 31.56
CA PHE A 527 10.10 0.55 32.45
C PHE A 527 11.61 0.53 32.35
N SER A 528 12.27 0.71 33.49
CA SER A 528 13.72 0.56 33.64
C SER A 528 13.99 -0.83 34.24
N PRO A 529 14.56 -1.78 33.47
CA PRO A 529 14.90 -3.09 34.00
C PRO A 529 15.91 -3.01 35.15
N GLY A 530 15.88 -3.99 36.06
CA GLY A 530 16.92 -4.13 37.08
C GLY A 530 18.23 -4.67 36.52
N GLU A 531 19.18 -5.03 37.40
CA GLU A 531 20.47 -5.60 36.97
C GLU A 531 20.28 -6.97 36.29
N THR A 532 19.25 -7.71 36.68
CA THR A 532 18.85 -8.99 36.11
C THR A 532 17.36 -9.01 35.76
N LEU A 533 16.93 -9.94 34.90
CA LEU A 533 15.51 -10.10 34.55
C LEU A 533 14.64 -10.67 35.70
N ASP A 534 15.26 -11.11 36.80
CA ASP A 534 14.56 -11.53 38.02
C ASP A 534 14.24 -10.33 38.94
N ASP A 535 14.90 -9.19 38.72
CA ASP A 535 14.66 -7.96 39.49
C ASP A 535 13.37 -7.27 39.02
N PRO A 536 12.55 -6.71 39.93
CA PRO A 536 11.24 -6.16 39.57
C PRO A 536 11.28 -4.91 38.66
N GLY A 537 12.45 -4.29 38.49
CA GLY A 537 12.66 -3.03 37.77
C GLY A 537 11.87 -1.85 38.35
N GLU A 538 11.87 -0.73 37.63
CA GLU A 538 11.15 0.49 38.02
C GLU A 538 10.19 0.95 36.91
N TRP A 539 8.97 1.31 37.30
CA TRP A 539 7.94 1.79 36.39
C TRP A 539 7.68 3.28 36.56
N GLY A 540 7.46 3.97 35.45
CA GLY A 540 6.94 5.33 35.43
C GLY A 540 5.87 5.54 34.37
N ARG A 541 5.20 6.69 34.45
CA ARG A 541 4.07 7.04 33.58
C ARG A 541 4.09 8.52 33.21
N MET A 542 3.71 8.80 31.96
CA MET A 542 3.48 10.13 31.42
C MET A 542 2.09 10.22 30.80
N THR A 543 1.40 11.33 31.05
CA THR A 543 0.10 11.64 30.43
C THR A 543 0.09 13.11 29.97
N THR A 544 -1.04 13.59 29.47
CA THR A 544 -1.27 15.01 29.15
C THR A 544 -1.08 15.94 30.35
N THR A 545 -1.06 15.44 31.58
CA THR A 545 -0.67 16.25 32.77
C THR A 545 0.82 16.57 32.81
N ASN A 546 1.63 15.85 32.03
CA ASN A 546 3.07 16.05 31.85
C ASN A 546 3.35 16.77 30.52
N ASP A 547 2.38 17.49 29.95
CA ASP A 547 2.47 18.17 28.64
C ASP A 547 2.62 17.24 27.41
N LEU A 548 2.33 15.94 27.57
CA LEU A 548 2.19 15.03 26.44
C LEU A 548 1.04 15.48 25.53
N LEU A 549 1.26 15.50 24.21
CA LEU A 549 0.27 15.99 23.23
C LEU A 549 -1.08 15.24 23.29
N SER A 550 -1.04 13.93 23.52
CA SER A 550 -2.22 13.06 23.58
C SER A 550 -1.97 11.88 24.50
N ASN A 551 -3.01 11.39 25.18
CA ASN A 551 -2.94 10.12 25.91
C ASN A 551 -3.17 8.89 25.02
N THR A 552 -3.51 9.08 23.74
CA THR A 552 -3.55 8.02 22.74
C THR A 552 -2.30 8.09 21.89
N ILE A 553 -1.51 7.03 21.95
CA ILE A 553 -0.20 6.87 21.34
C ILE A 553 -0.31 5.82 20.24
N SER A 554 0.13 6.21 19.05
CA SER A 554 0.03 5.38 17.85
C SER A 554 1.38 4.81 17.45
N ALA A 555 2.46 5.57 17.65
CA ALA A 555 3.82 5.17 17.29
C ALA A 555 4.84 5.67 18.32
N LEU A 556 5.92 4.91 18.50
CA LEU A 556 7.07 5.27 19.32
C LEU A 556 8.35 4.88 18.58
N LEU A 557 9.33 5.79 18.54
CA LEU A 557 10.63 5.56 17.93
C LEU A 557 11.71 6.30 18.73
N VAL A 558 12.78 5.61 19.12
CA VAL A 558 14.01 6.26 19.56
C VAL A 558 14.90 6.46 18.35
N ASP A 559 15.29 7.71 18.08
CA ASP A 559 16.13 8.03 16.94
C ASP A 559 17.64 7.92 17.28
N PRO A 560 18.53 7.99 16.27
CA PRO A 560 19.97 7.95 16.49
C PRO A 560 20.54 9.07 17.37
N ASP A 561 19.83 10.18 17.55
CA ASP A 561 20.22 11.27 18.46
C ASP A 561 19.79 10.99 19.92
N GLY A 562 19.07 9.90 20.15
CA GLY A 562 18.57 9.47 21.45
C GLY A 562 17.28 10.18 21.87
N GLU A 563 16.61 10.87 20.94
CA GLU A 563 15.31 11.50 21.19
C GLU A 563 14.19 10.47 21.01
N LEU A 564 13.15 10.55 21.86
CA LEU A 564 11.97 9.70 21.74
C LEU A 564 10.88 10.43 20.95
N TRP A 565 10.64 9.96 19.74
CA TRP A 565 9.56 10.42 18.86
C TRP A 565 8.25 9.72 19.20
N ILE A 566 7.18 10.50 19.30
CA ILE A 566 5.87 10.06 19.77
C ILE A 566 4.81 10.48 18.74
N GLY A 567 4.24 9.51 18.05
CA GLY A 567 3.14 9.69 17.11
C GLY A 567 1.78 9.54 17.80
N THR A 568 0.83 10.41 17.48
CA THR A 568 -0.51 10.44 18.05
C THR A 568 -1.57 10.74 16.98
N PRO A 569 -2.87 10.54 17.27
CA PRO A 569 -3.94 10.98 16.38
C PRO A 569 -4.04 12.51 16.18
N ALA A 570 -3.36 13.31 17.00
CA ALA A 570 -3.37 14.77 16.92
C ALA A 570 -2.08 15.35 16.29
N GLY A 571 -1.14 14.50 15.89
CA GLY A 571 0.18 14.88 15.38
C GLY A 571 1.32 14.16 16.09
N ALA A 572 2.54 14.67 15.96
CA ALA A 572 3.72 14.12 16.62
C ALA A 572 4.38 15.13 17.58
N THR A 573 5.00 14.59 18.63
CA THR A 573 5.88 15.34 19.53
C THR A 573 7.16 14.55 19.78
N VAL A 574 8.20 15.21 20.24
CA VAL A 574 9.48 14.60 20.58
C VAL A 574 9.80 14.86 22.05
N LEU A 575 10.04 13.80 22.81
CA LEU A 575 10.60 13.89 24.16
C LEU A 575 12.12 14.04 24.05
N VAL A 576 12.60 15.21 24.48
CA VAL A 576 14.02 15.53 24.51
C VAL A 576 14.64 14.94 25.78
N ASN A 577 15.77 14.26 25.65
CA ASN A 577 16.51 13.60 26.74
C ASN A 577 15.65 12.61 27.57
N PRO A 578 15.09 11.54 26.96
CA PRO A 578 14.27 10.54 27.64
C PRO A 578 14.93 9.91 28.87
N GLU A 579 16.26 9.79 28.88
CA GLU A 579 17.06 9.31 30.03
C GLU A 579 16.80 10.10 31.33
N THR A 580 16.58 11.42 31.20
CA THR A 580 16.31 12.28 32.37
C THR A 580 14.97 11.92 33.00
N VAL A 581 13.96 11.60 32.18
CA VAL A 581 12.64 11.15 32.66
C VAL A 581 12.76 9.78 33.32
N ALA A 582 13.49 8.86 32.70
CA ALA A 582 13.68 7.51 33.24
C ALA A 582 14.33 7.52 34.63
N ARG A 583 15.30 8.42 34.87
CA ARG A 583 16.05 8.50 36.14
C ARG A 583 15.44 9.42 37.19
N ASN A 584 14.87 10.54 36.78
CA ASN A 584 14.47 11.61 37.69
C ASN A 584 12.95 11.82 37.78
N GLY A 585 12.16 11.07 37.01
CA GLY A 585 10.69 11.16 37.02
C GLY A 585 10.11 12.01 35.90
N SER A 586 8.82 11.78 35.62
CA SER A 586 8.07 12.36 34.49
C SER A 586 7.78 13.85 34.60
N GLU A 587 8.01 14.48 35.75
CA GLU A 587 7.97 15.93 35.92
C GLU A 587 9.11 16.66 35.17
N ASN A 588 10.14 15.93 34.73
CA ASN A 588 11.28 16.47 33.98
C ASN A 588 11.12 16.31 32.46
N ALA A 589 9.95 15.88 31.99
CA ALA A 589 9.70 15.70 30.56
C ALA A 589 9.69 17.04 29.83
N ILE A 590 10.38 17.10 28.69
CA ILE A 590 10.41 18.26 27.80
C ILE A 590 9.98 17.81 26.41
N PHE A 591 8.83 18.31 25.98
CA PHE A 591 8.25 17.96 24.69
C PHE A 591 8.44 19.07 23.65
N ARG A 592 8.70 18.65 22.42
CA ARG A 592 8.80 19.51 21.24
C ARG A 592 7.81 19.03 20.18
N GLU A 593 6.81 19.85 19.91
CA GLU A 593 5.81 19.56 18.88
C GLU A 593 6.37 19.67 17.45
N ILE A 594 5.88 18.81 16.57
CA ILE A 594 6.22 18.79 15.15
C ILE A 594 5.11 19.48 14.36
N ARG A 595 5.31 20.78 14.08
CA ARG A 595 4.29 21.63 13.42
C ARG A 595 3.81 21.12 12.07
N ALA A 596 4.66 20.44 11.31
CA ALA A 596 4.31 19.90 10.00
C ALA A 596 3.21 18.81 10.07
N LEU A 597 2.93 18.28 11.26
CA LEU A 597 2.00 17.18 11.50
C LEU A 597 0.82 17.59 12.40
N GLU A 598 0.61 18.88 12.63
CA GLU A 598 -0.55 19.37 13.38
C GLU A 598 -1.85 18.93 12.69
N ASP A 599 -2.78 18.33 13.44
CA ASP A 599 -4.04 17.75 12.94
C ASP A 599 -3.86 16.67 11.83
N VAL A 600 -2.73 15.96 11.87
CA VAL A 600 -2.46 14.78 11.05
C VAL A 600 -2.39 13.54 11.93
N VAL A 601 -3.14 12.49 11.60
CA VAL A 601 -3.10 11.25 12.37
C VAL A 601 -1.80 10.53 12.03
N VAL A 602 -0.87 10.47 12.99
CA VAL A 602 0.38 9.74 12.84
C VAL A 602 0.17 8.29 13.25
N ARG A 603 0.49 7.35 12.36
CA ARG A 603 0.30 5.91 12.56
C ARG A 603 1.59 5.17 12.83
N ASP A 604 2.69 5.62 12.23
CA ASP A 604 4.00 5.00 12.33
C ASP A 604 5.11 6.03 12.04
N ILE A 605 6.31 5.81 12.58
CA ILE A 605 7.48 6.66 12.40
C ILE A 605 8.70 5.76 12.26
N VAL A 606 9.45 5.91 11.17
CA VAL A 606 10.77 5.30 11.02
C VAL A 606 11.82 6.33 10.66
N VAL A 607 13.07 5.94 10.85
CA VAL A 607 14.25 6.72 10.52
C VAL A 607 14.99 6.03 9.37
N ASP A 608 15.44 6.80 8.38
CA ASP A 608 16.33 6.29 7.35
C ASP A 608 17.81 6.52 7.69
N ALA A 609 18.71 5.97 6.87
CA ALA A 609 20.16 6.09 7.05
C ALA A 609 20.72 7.53 7.08
N LEU A 610 19.93 8.55 6.69
CA LEU A 610 20.30 9.97 6.78
C LEU A 610 19.68 10.65 8.01
N ASN A 611 19.16 9.84 8.94
CA ASN A 611 18.43 10.28 10.12
C ASN A 611 17.15 11.08 9.78
N ARG A 612 16.60 10.97 8.55
CA ARG A 612 15.34 11.63 8.19
C ARG A 612 14.16 10.84 8.70
N LYS A 613 13.08 11.54 9.04
CA LYS A 613 11.92 10.90 9.65
C LYS A 613 10.86 10.65 8.60
N TRP A 614 10.57 9.38 8.36
CA TRP A 614 9.52 8.91 7.45
C TRP A 614 8.29 8.53 8.27
N ILE A 615 7.16 9.17 7.97
CA ILE A 615 6.01 9.19 8.86
C ILE A 615 4.78 8.72 8.10
N ALA A 616 4.18 7.64 8.60
CA ALA A 616 2.94 7.07 8.10
C ALA A 616 1.77 7.87 8.66
N THR A 617 0.86 8.32 7.80
CA THR A 617 -0.29 9.12 8.21
C THR A 617 -1.59 8.72 7.52
N ASP A 618 -2.71 9.29 7.95
CA ASP A 618 -4.00 9.23 7.25
C ASP A 618 -4.07 10.11 5.99
N LYS A 619 -3.01 10.89 5.71
CA LYS A 619 -2.90 11.86 4.62
C LYS A 619 -1.68 11.61 3.72
N GLY A 620 -1.16 10.39 3.70
CA GLY A 620 0.00 9.97 2.92
C GLY A 620 1.27 9.80 3.76
N VAL A 621 2.43 9.91 3.11
CA VAL A 621 3.74 9.83 3.76
C VAL A 621 4.34 11.22 3.90
N PHE A 622 4.81 11.56 5.10
CA PHE A 622 5.53 12.80 5.38
C PHE A 622 7.00 12.47 5.63
N VAL A 623 7.91 13.26 5.04
CA VAL A 623 9.35 13.11 5.25
C VAL A 623 9.90 14.39 5.84
N LEU A 624 10.51 14.31 7.01
CA LEU A 624 11.07 15.47 7.74
C LEU A 624 12.60 15.39 7.83
N THR A 625 13.21 16.55 8.09
CA THR A 625 14.63 16.62 8.50
C THR A 625 14.90 15.84 9.77
N SER A 626 16.18 15.61 10.08
CA SER A 626 16.57 14.83 11.25
C SER A 626 16.07 15.40 12.57
N ASP A 627 16.04 16.71 12.71
CA ASP A 627 15.47 17.40 13.87
C ASP A 627 13.94 17.60 13.79
N GLY A 628 13.30 17.23 12.67
CA GLY A 628 11.86 17.42 12.47
C GLY A 628 11.42 18.87 12.25
N THR A 629 12.34 19.80 12.02
CA THR A 629 12.02 21.22 11.89
C THR A 629 11.49 21.60 10.51
N GLU A 630 11.87 20.86 9.45
CA GLU A 630 11.47 21.12 8.08
C GLU A 630 10.81 19.90 7.43
N LEU A 631 9.76 20.16 6.63
CA LEU A 631 9.12 19.17 5.77
C LEU A 631 9.88 19.09 4.44
N LEU A 632 10.48 17.94 4.18
CA LEU A 632 11.24 17.68 2.95
C LEU A 632 10.32 17.28 1.80
N SER A 633 9.35 16.40 2.05
CA SER A 633 8.39 15.93 1.04
C SER A 633 7.10 15.38 1.65
N THR A 634 6.04 15.37 0.82
CA THR A 634 4.79 14.64 1.08
C THR A 634 4.44 13.79 -0.13
N PHE A 635 4.17 12.51 0.08
CA PHE A 635 3.71 11.58 -0.96
C PHE A 635 2.24 11.22 -0.73
N THR A 636 1.41 11.41 -1.75
CA THR A 636 -0.04 11.14 -1.76
C THR A 636 -0.43 10.39 -3.03
N GLU A 637 -1.64 9.82 -3.06
CA GLU A 637 -2.26 9.25 -4.27
C GLU A 637 -2.38 10.24 -5.44
N GLU A 638 -2.35 11.54 -5.15
CA GLU A 638 -2.54 12.59 -6.16
C GLU A 638 -1.22 12.98 -6.81
N ASN A 639 -0.12 13.00 -6.04
CA ASN A 639 1.16 13.49 -6.50
C ASN A 639 2.22 12.39 -6.72
N SER A 640 1.89 11.13 -6.43
CA SER A 640 2.82 10.00 -6.50
C SER A 640 2.12 8.67 -6.81
N PRO A 641 2.87 7.60 -7.14
CA PRO A 641 2.32 6.25 -7.28
C PRO A 641 1.83 5.58 -5.98
N LEU A 642 1.81 6.29 -4.85
CA LEU A 642 1.27 5.80 -3.58
C LEU A 642 -0.15 5.28 -3.78
N VAL A 643 -0.41 4.06 -3.32
CA VAL A 643 -1.67 3.36 -3.62
C VAL A 643 -2.86 3.80 -2.78
N SER A 644 -2.60 4.39 -1.61
CA SER A 644 -3.61 4.93 -0.69
C SER A 644 -2.98 5.97 0.23
N ASN A 645 -3.70 7.06 0.50
CA ASN A 645 -3.28 8.06 1.50
C ASN A 645 -3.37 7.54 2.93
N ASP A 646 -4.13 6.48 3.20
CA ASP A 646 -4.19 5.87 4.53
C ASP A 646 -3.03 4.86 4.68
N VAL A 647 -1.89 5.39 5.12
CA VAL A 647 -0.62 4.66 5.29
C VAL A 647 -0.57 4.06 6.69
N LEU A 648 -0.46 2.74 6.79
CA LEU A 648 -0.56 2.01 8.06
C LEU A 648 0.79 1.82 8.75
N VAL A 649 1.84 1.54 7.97
CA VAL A 649 3.17 1.17 8.46
C VAL A 649 4.24 1.57 7.43
N ILE A 650 5.42 1.96 7.89
CA ILE A 650 6.59 2.19 7.04
C ILE A 650 7.76 1.38 7.59
N LEU A 651 8.61 0.87 6.71
CA LEU A 651 9.85 0.20 7.08
C LEU A 651 10.99 0.70 6.21
N ALA A 652 12.08 1.17 6.83
CA ALA A 652 13.28 1.59 6.14
C ALA A 652 14.30 0.43 6.09
N ASP A 653 14.85 0.17 4.91
CA ASP A 653 16.02 -0.69 4.73
C ASP A 653 17.24 0.18 4.48
N ASP A 654 17.94 0.50 5.57
CA ASP A 654 19.14 1.33 5.50
C ASP A 654 20.24 0.72 4.64
N VAL A 655 20.29 -0.59 4.44
CA VAL A 655 21.37 -1.21 3.64
C VAL A 655 21.15 -1.00 2.15
N THR A 656 19.91 -0.96 1.69
CA THR A 656 19.59 -0.78 0.26
C THR A 656 19.06 0.61 -0.06
N GLY A 657 18.69 1.40 0.95
CA GLY A 657 17.98 2.66 0.81
C GLY A 657 16.54 2.50 0.35
N GLN A 658 15.96 1.31 0.50
CA GLN A 658 14.57 1.06 0.14
C GLN A 658 13.64 1.43 1.29
N ILE A 659 12.55 2.11 0.99
CA ILE A 659 11.48 2.39 1.94
C ILE A 659 10.25 1.59 1.51
N TYR A 660 9.75 0.75 2.41
CA TYR A 660 8.52 0.00 2.24
C TYR A 660 7.39 0.74 2.94
N VAL A 661 6.27 0.93 2.26
CA VAL A 661 5.12 1.69 2.74
C VAL A 661 3.88 0.81 2.62
N GLY A 662 3.45 0.25 3.74
CA GLY A 662 2.23 -0.54 3.84
C GLY A 662 1.02 0.36 4.02
N THR A 663 0.04 0.25 3.13
CA THR A 663 -1.19 1.07 3.16
C THR A 663 -2.43 0.20 3.35
N SER A 664 -3.59 0.84 3.43
CA SER A 664 -4.89 0.16 3.44
C SER A 664 -5.29 -0.50 2.11
N ALA A 665 -4.53 -0.29 1.03
CA ALA A 665 -4.86 -0.81 -0.32
C ALA A 665 -3.71 -1.52 -1.06
N GLY A 666 -2.49 -1.53 -0.51
CA GLY A 666 -1.34 -2.18 -1.12
C GLY A 666 -0.03 -1.84 -0.41
N LEU A 667 1.06 -2.42 -0.91
CA LEU A 667 2.43 -2.14 -0.46
C LEU A 667 3.18 -1.38 -1.55
N ASN A 668 3.72 -0.22 -1.23
CA ASN A 668 4.68 0.48 -2.07
C ASN A 668 6.12 0.17 -1.59
N ARG A 669 7.06 0.08 -2.52
CA ARG A 669 8.49 0.11 -2.26
C ARG A 669 9.11 1.25 -3.07
N LEU A 670 9.85 2.13 -2.40
CA LEU A 670 10.52 3.26 -3.00
C LEU A 670 12.03 3.07 -2.88
N GLN A 671 12.78 3.45 -3.91
CA GLN A 671 14.24 3.54 -3.83
C GLN A 671 14.63 4.98 -3.49
N THR A 672 15.41 5.13 -2.41
CA THR A 672 15.94 6.42 -1.96
C THR A 672 17.47 6.43 -2.03
N GLU A 673 18.03 7.60 -1.76
CA GLU A 673 19.46 7.85 -1.63
C GLU A 673 20.02 7.52 -0.24
N ALA A 674 19.15 7.31 0.77
CA ALA A 674 19.55 7.05 2.14
C ALA A 674 20.04 5.61 2.32
N ILE A 675 21.29 5.39 1.96
CA ILE A 675 21.99 4.12 2.17
C ILE A 675 22.98 4.29 3.33
N ALA A 676 23.01 3.31 4.24
CA ALA A 676 23.91 3.25 5.38
C ALA A 676 25.36 3.44 4.92
N PRO A 677 26.11 4.29 5.61
CA PRO A 677 27.50 4.59 5.28
C PRO A 677 28.37 3.33 5.36
N LYS A 678 29.39 3.24 4.51
CA LYS A 678 30.44 2.22 4.68
C LYS A 678 31.39 2.58 5.82
N ASN A 679 31.89 1.56 6.51
CA ASN A 679 32.85 1.75 7.60
C ASN A 679 34.23 2.26 7.13
N ASN A 680 34.57 2.08 5.85
CA ASN A 680 35.86 2.45 5.28
C ASN A 680 35.72 3.03 3.86
N LEU A 681 36.63 3.93 3.49
CA LEU A 681 36.67 4.56 2.16
C LEU A 681 37.67 3.83 1.25
N GLU A 682 37.23 2.75 0.60
CA GLU A 682 38.06 1.95 -0.31
C GLU A 682 38.02 2.45 -1.77
N GLN A 683 36.81 2.72 -2.26
CA GLN A 683 36.55 3.15 -3.63
C GLN A 683 35.31 4.03 -3.68
N ILE A 684 35.26 4.95 -4.66
CA ILE A 684 34.04 5.71 -4.97
C ILE A 684 33.53 5.35 -6.37
N VAL A 685 32.23 5.28 -6.52
CA VAL A 685 31.58 5.16 -7.82
C VAL A 685 30.89 6.48 -8.14
N VAL A 686 31.13 6.99 -9.34
CA VAL A 686 30.63 8.29 -9.78
C VAL A 686 29.72 8.06 -10.99
N SER A 687 28.44 8.40 -10.88
CA SER A 687 27.43 8.17 -11.91
C SER A 687 26.44 9.35 -11.99
N PRO A 688 25.81 9.61 -13.15
CA PRO A 688 26.05 9.00 -14.45
C PRO A 688 27.40 9.43 -15.04
N GLN A 689 27.91 8.65 -16.00
CA GLN A 689 29.16 8.94 -16.72
C GLN A 689 28.91 8.73 -18.24
N PRO A 690 28.96 9.80 -19.08
CA PRO A 690 29.18 11.19 -18.72
C PRO A 690 28.01 11.83 -17.96
N PHE A 691 28.30 12.87 -17.17
CA PHE A 691 27.32 13.66 -16.45
C PHE A 691 26.92 14.90 -17.26
N PHE A 692 25.62 15.08 -17.48
CA PHE A 692 25.10 16.22 -18.22
C PHE A 692 24.67 17.33 -17.25
N VAL A 693 25.13 18.56 -17.48
CA VAL A 693 24.78 19.73 -16.66
C VAL A 693 23.82 20.65 -17.40
N GLY A 694 22.91 21.29 -16.65
CA GLY A 694 21.82 22.11 -17.21
C GLY A 694 20.52 21.34 -17.47
N VAL A 695 20.45 20.07 -17.07
CA VAL A 695 19.25 19.23 -17.06
C VAL A 695 18.90 18.85 -15.62
N ASP A 696 17.68 18.35 -15.39
CA ASP A 696 17.22 17.92 -14.06
C ASP A 696 17.85 16.56 -13.67
N GLN A 697 19.15 16.58 -13.41
CA GLN A 697 19.97 15.44 -13.03
C GLN A 697 21.15 15.90 -12.17
N SER A 698 21.45 15.15 -11.12
CA SER A 698 22.62 15.35 -10.27
C SER A 698 23.63 14.22 -10.44
N LEU A 699 24.91 14.54 -10.29
CA LEU A 699 25.97 13.55 -10.19
C LEU A 699 25.90 12.88 -8.82
N ARG A 700 25.80 11.56 -8.80
CA ARG A 700 25.78 10.70 -7.63
C ARG A 700 27.19 10.13 -7.38
N ILE A 701 27.65 10.21 -6.15
CA ILE A 701 28.97 9.72 -5.70
C ILE A 701 28.73 8.74 -4.56
N THR A 702 28.92 7.43 -4.77
CA THR A 702 28.75 6.40 -3.74
C THR A 702 30.07 5.83 -3.23
N GLY A 703 30.03 5.04 -2.14
CA GLY A 703 31.20 4.45 -1.49
C GLY A 703 31.74 5.29 -0.32
N LEU A 704 30.94 6.21 0.23
CA LEU A 704 31.38 7.22 1.20
C LEU A 704 31.06 6.80 2.64
N PRO A 705 32.04 6.83 3.57
CA PRO A 705 31.74 6.88 4.99
C PRO A 705 30.99 8.16 5.37
N SER A 706 30.21 8.14 6.45
CA SER A 706 29.52 9.33 6.97
C SER A 706 30.47 10.50 7.16
N ASN A 707 29.99 11.72 6.92
CA ASN A 707 30.76 12.95 7.08
C ASN A 707 32.04 13.02 6.23
N SER A 708 32.19 12.18 5.20
CA SER A 708 33.28 12.28 4.23
C SER A 708 33.25 13.64 3.54
N THR A 709 34.41 14.25 3.36
CA THR A 709 34.55 15.50 2.60
C THR A 709 34.74 15.16 1.13
N VAL A 710 33.89 15.71 0.27
CA VAL A 710 33.95 15.55 -1.18
C VAL A 710 34.38 16.88 -1.81
N LYS A 711 35.40 16.82 -2.66
CA LYS A 711 35.91 17.95 -3.44
C LYS A 711 35.82 17.64 -4.92
N ILE A 712 35.25 18.56 -5.67
CA ILE A 712 35.26 18.52 -7.14
C ILE A 712 36.41 19.40 -7.61
N LEU A 713 37.29 18.85 -8.44
CA LEU A 713 38.52 19.51 -8.89
C LEU A 713 38.60 19.48 -10.42
N LYS A 714 39.23 20.49 -11.01
CA LYS A 714 39.72 20.41 -12.40
C LYS A 714 40.94 19.48 -12.47
N LEU A 715 41.31 19.06 -13.68
CA LEU A 715 42.52 18.23 -13.91
C LEU A 715 43.82 18.89 -13.47
N ASP A 716 43.87 20.23 -13.43
CA ASP A 716 45.01 21.00 -12.92
C ASP A 716 45.02 21.12 -11.38
N GLY A 717 44.02 20.55 -10.69
CA GLY A 717 43.88 20.57 -9.23
C GLY A 717 43.11 21.76 -8.67
N ALA A 718 42.60 22.68 -9.50
CA ALA A 718 41.80 23.80 -9.02
C ALA A 718 40.46 23.32 -8.43
N LEU A 719 40.10 23.82 -7.24
CA LEU A 719 38.85 23.51 -6.57
C LEU A 719 37.67 24.17 -7.28
N ILE A 720 36.66 23.36 -7.60
CA ILE A 720 35.37 23.80 -8.15
C ILE A 720 34.36 24.01 -7.03
N THR A 721 34.21 22.99 -6.16
CA THR A 721 33.32 23.03 -5.01
C THR A 721 33.74 21.97 -3.98
N GLU A 722 33.30 22.14 -2.74
CA GLU A 722 33.52 21.24 -1.62
C GLU A 722 32.24 21.12 -0.80
N PHE A 723 31.88 19.89 -0.44
CA PHE A 723 30.72 19.58 0.39
C PHE A 723 30.98 18.31 1.20
N ARG A 724 30.12 18.05 2.19
CA ARG A 724 30.20 16.83 3.00
C ARG A 724 29.12 15.84 2.58
N ALA A 725 29.42 14.56 2.69
CA ALA A 725 28.41 13.52 2.57
C ALA A 725 27.38 13.70 3.70
N PRO A 726 26.07 13.73 3.41
CA PRO A 726 25.00 14.05 4.36
C PRO A 726 24.78 13.00 5.46
N GLY A 727 25.52 11.89 5.46
CA GLY A 727 25.46 10.88 6.53
C GLY A 727 25.50 9.43 6.02
N GLY A 728 25.15 9.19 4.76
CA GLY A 728 25.09 7.87 4.11
C GLY A 728 26.24 7.56 3.14
N ASP A 729 26.11 6.45 2.40
CA ASP A 729 27.07 5.98 1.38
C ASP A 729 27.23 6.95 0.19
N VAL A 730 26.41 8.00 0.11
CA VAL A 730 26.26 8.83 -1.09
C VAL A 730 26.41 10.32 -0.85
N ALA A 731 26.84 11.04 -1.88
CA ALA A 731 26.77 12.50 -1.97
C ALA A 731 26.42 12.95 -3.40
N PHE A 732 25.86 14.14 -3.54
CA PHE A 732 25.39 14.66 -4.82
C PHE A 732 26.10 15.95 -5.25
N TRP A 733 26.24 16.14 -6.55
CA TRP A 733 26.70 17.39 -7.13
C TRP A 733 25.87 17.77 -8.36
N ASN A 734 25.26 18.95 -8.33
CA ASN A 734 24.42 19.50 -9.39
C ASN A 734 25.21 20.10 -10.58
N GLY A 735 26.53 19.93 -10.61
CA GLY A 735 27.38 20.45 -11.68
C GLY A 735 27.69 21.94 -11.62
N ARG A 736 27.42 22.61 -10.48
CA ARG A 736 27.73 24.02 -10.26
C ARG A 736 29.01 24.22 -9.44
N ASP A 737 29.70 25.32 -9.68
CA ASP A 737 30.83 25.76 -8.87
C ASP A 737 30.37 26.51 -7.59
N VAL A 738 31.34 27.00 -6.80
CA VAL A 738 31.09 27.79 -5.57
C VAL A 738 30.30 29.08 -5.81
N ASP A 739 30.31 29.61 -7.03
CA ASP A 739 29.56 30.82 -7.39
C ASP A 739 28.14 30.49 -7.88
N GLY A 740 27.78 29.20 -7.92
CA GLY A 740 26.48 28.70 -8.37
C GLY A 740 26.36 28.58 -9.89
N GLU A 741 27.44 28.73 -10.65
CA GLU A 741 27.43 28.66 -12.11
C GLU A 741 27.73 27.24 -12.61
N PHE A 742 27.05 26.80 -13.68
CA PHE A 742 27.32 25.49 -14.26
C PHE A 742 28.74 25.42 -14.82
N VAL A 743 29.44 24.34 -14.52
CA VAL A 743 30.80 24.13 -15.00
C VAL A 743 30.85 23.88 -16.52
N ALA A 744 32.01 24.12 -17.13
CA ALA A 744 32.21 23.86 -18.56
C ALA A 744 32.32 22.37 -18.88
N THR A 745 32.03 21.98 -20.12
CA THR A 745 32.32 20.63 -20.63
C THR A 745 33.80 20.30 -20.44
N GLY A 746 34.10 19.15 -19.84
CA GLY A 746 35.46 18.75 -19.51
C GLY A 746 35.54 17.54 -18.58
N VAL A 747 36.76 17.15 -18.22
CA VAL A 747 36.99 16.08 -17.24
C VAL A 747 37.33 16.70 -15.89
N TYR A 748 36.69 16.21 -14.84
CA TYR A 748 36.86 16.64 -13.46
C TYR A 748 37.30 15.46 -12.60
N LEU A 749 37.98 15.76 -11.49
CA LEU A 749 38.32 14.80 -10.45
C LEU A 749 37.34 14.93 -9.29
N VAL A 750 36.91 13.80 -8.75
CA VAL A 750 36.10 13.74 -7.53
C VAL A 750 36.99 13.16 -6.44
N SER A 751 37.40 13.98 -5.47
CA SER A 751 38.19 13.52 -4.32
C SER A 751 37.28 13.37 -3.11
N ALA A 752 37.22 12.17 -2.56
CA ALA A 752 36.53 11.89 -1.31
C ALA A 752 37.57 11.63 -0.21
N ARG A 753 37.33 12.17 0.99
CA ARG A 753 38.17 11.96 2.17
C ARG A 753 37.32 11.58 3.37
N SER A 754 37.60 10.42 4.00
CA SER A 754 36.88 9.95 5.18
C SER A 754 37.26 10.75 6.43
N PRO A 755 36.43 10.78 7.48
CA PRO A 755 36.78 11.39 8.77
C PRO A 755 38.03 10.76 9.41
N LEU A 756 38.29 9.48 9.13
CA LEU A 756 39.48 8.74 9.58
C LEU A 756 40.74 9.09 8.77
N GLY A 757 40.60 9.87 7.69
CA GLY A 757 41.70 10.43 6.92
C GLY A 757 42.05 9.70 5.63
N GLU A 758 41.35 8.61 5.30
CA GLU A 758 41.50 7.89 4.02
C GLU A 758 41.07 8.79 2.86
N THR A 759 41.67 8.65 1.68
CA THR A 759 41.34 9.48 0.51
C THR A 759 41.28 8.65 -0.75
N VAL A 760 40.22 8.82 -1.52
CA VAL A 760 40.00 8.18 -2.83
C VAL A 760 39.70 9.25 -3.87
N VAL A 761 40.14 9.02 -5.11
CA VAL A 761 39.90 9.95 -6.23
C VAL A 761 39.27 9.20 -7.41
N GLY A 762 38.11 9.67 -7.85
CA GLY A 762 37.43 9.27 -9.08
C GLY A 762 37.57 10.32 -10.18
N LYS A 763 37.13 9.97 -11.39
CA LYS A 763 37.09 10.88 -12.55
C LYS A 763 35.72 10.90 -13.18
N ILE A 764 35.25 12.08 -13.58
CA ILE A 764 33.97 12.28 -14.25
C ILE A 764 34.14 13.13 -15.52
N ALA A 765 33.52 12.73 -16.62
CA ALA A 765 33.36 13.60 -17.78
C ALA A 765 32.03 14.35 -17.65
N VAL A 766 32.10 15.66 -17.74
CA VAL A 766 30.94 16.56 -17.65
C VAL A 766 30.67 17.15 -19.03
N VAL A 767 29.41 17.15 -19.44
CA VAL A 767 28.95 17.70 -20.72
C VAL A 767 27.88 18.75 -20.46
N ARG A 768 28.18 20.00 -20.79
CA ARG A 768 27.21 21.10 -20.76
C ARG A 768 26.47 21.15 -22.09
N GLN A 769 25.14 21.03 -22.04
CA GLN A 769 24.28 21.21 -23.22
C GLN A 769 24.10 22.68 -23.57
#